data_AF-A0A948ZEG6-F1
#
_entry.id   AF-A0A948ZEG6-F1
#
_cell.length_a   1.000
_cell.length_b   1.000
_cell.length_c   1.000
_cell.angle_alpha   90.00
_cell.angle_beta   90.00
_cell.angle_gamma   90.00
#
_symmetry.space_group_name_H-M   'P 1'
#
loop_
_entity.id
_entity.type
_entity.pdbx_description
1 polymer ?
#
loop_
_entity_poly.entity_id
_entity_poly.type
_entity_poly.pdbx_seq_one_letter_code
_entity_poly.pdbx_strand_id
1 'polypeptide(L)'
;LFCCRLYSRFATHWWPRAQWLGLSHFEDWGTTADGESCGLWNHFNPRFGSKEDFAAANKALDKSGAHFGGYINVRGWSDEFVKDPDWVGCTPKKFFKKEDLAELEPAGYADRIKGMYINGSLVQGGPGACGIPGMKQASACDGDSSPGGWHDHMTKWCAQVNAGEYGCDVVYIDQAACTPPFLCYNDKHGHGQDHGANGRLLAELLKRIVTEGRKLNPDFVLAMEGLVDCHAQWAPMGLYVGTELNKGEIYIYTHPWHFYYRGSSNGGGWSPIPMEHRLALLFLFNRFDNVGELNTLRTVIQLRERIKDWMFNGVFMDNTGISADRPNVLAKLFVRDEKGYNGALINICNLNRVSDASISFCPQDIPGLKDMNSVTALVVGLDSKISVLKLEKKDGVFKIPVPQTLASSVLMIKHAPEDENIRLFSEQPLEASEKSHLKIMCANLSDEKVNASVSVSADLFNLSEKEFNIEIPACATAEKIIDISNADELKARTCAEIRLAWKGKTGSFKKETKALLYPPVLNGDFETDENKDGYADVWGTDSAGFFHTLAQFTVDAPAPLLGLDGELDSSNPKEGKYSLKLRGRMTFHYRDFEGTAVADWDASWLKQSKKPAIWFPEITQRIILNPNTAYELSFWAKTDAVAKDNITFEAPGGVSINFKDDQDCVNQWKNYKLAIPPVNVEGAQIIRVKNCSDQTFWVDDIKITRKEIKLEAKADDSKKESFQPASVNPMPLAEKAVSSGTVSTENTRQAGEIPDFEKSPQDAIGILFDEEIRTFNLIPLPPNVEGSLEKRNAGNKTGWAIVPTPKEKGGNGAEMMYFTVFNDFPSWKGISGIKVEVEYFDATPGALVFRYDSTEDSIWMAMPPEETGLVLKGDKVWKKTVFSLASPAFKKRCNGGDFRFDFSRNKDSDPKENVILKKITVFKE
;
A
#
# COMPACT_ATOMS: atom_id res chain seq x y z
N LEU A 1 3.25 -6.73 -10.71
CA LEU A 1 1.97 -7.39 -10.39
C LEU A 1 1.28 -6.55 -9.32
N PHE A 2 0.00 -6.23 -9.50
CA PHE A 2 -0.84 -5.55 -8.51
C PHE A 2 -2.03 -6.46 -8.16
N CYS A 3 -2.25 -6.70 -6.87
CA CYS A 3 -3.37 -7.50 -6.39
C CYS A 3 -4.50 -6.58 -5.88
N CYS A 4 -5.71 -6.71 -6.44
CA CYS A 4 -6.87 -5.96 -5.98
C CYS A 4 -8.15 -6.75 -6.25
N ARG A 5 -9.12 -6.65 -5.33
CA ARG A 5 -10.47 -7.17 -5.56
C ARG A 5 -11.13 -6.26 -6.59
N LEU A 6 -11.20 -6.69 -7.84
CA LEU A 6 -11.70 -5.92 -8.98
C LEU A 6 -12.77 -6.74 -9.66
N TYR A 7 -14.03 -6.58 -9.22
CA TYR A 7 -15.13 -7.24 -9.93
C TYR A 7 -15.15 -6.77 -11.39
N SER A 8 -15.44 -7.67 -12.34
CA SER A 8 -15.30 -7.51 -13.79
C SER A 8 -15.49 -6.09 -14.36
N ARG A 9 -16.59 -5.38 -14.05
CA ARG A 9 -16.81 -3.99 -14.51
C ARG A 9 -15.83 -2.98 -13.89
N PHE A 10 -15.43 -3.19 -12.64
CA PHE A 10 -14.51 -2.30 -11.96
C PHE A 10 -13.11 -2.46 -12.51
N ALA A 11 -12.80 -3.58 -13.18
CA ALA A 11 -11.52 -3.71 -13.84
C ALA A 11 -11.37 -2.62 -14.93
N THR A 12 -12.39 -2.35 -15.77
CA THR A 12 -12.36 -1.23 -16.73
C THR A 12 -12.50 0.14 -16.07
N HIS A 13 -13.26 0.30 -14.98
CA HIS A 13 -13.33 1.59 -14.26
C HIS A 13 -12.02 1.93 -13.52
N TRP A 14 -11.35 0.92 -12.98
CA TRP A 14 -10.14 1.07 -12.18
C TRP A 14 -8.89 1.03 -13.04
N TRP A 15 -8.92 0.36 -14.19
CA TRP A 15 -7.77 0.28 -15.09
C TRP A 15 -7.17 1.63 -15.47
N PRO A 16 -7.97 2.66 -15.83
CA PRO A 16 -7.42 3.97 -16.05
C PRO A 16 -6.57 4.42 -14.84
N ARG A 17 -7.06 4.26 -13.62
CA ARG A 17 -6.32 4.58 -12.37
C ARG A 17 -5.06 3.73 -12.25
N ALA A 18 -5.10 2.47 -12.65
CA ALA A 18 -3.92 1.62 -12.72
C ALA A 18 -2.87 2.15 -13.71
N GLN A 19 -3.27 2.55 -14.91
CA GLN A 19 -2.38 3.17 -15.89
C GLN A 19 -1.72 4.43 -15.32
N TRP A 20 -2.48 5.22 -14.55
CA TRP A 20 -1.94 6.42 -13.90
C TRP A 20 -0.88 6.12 -12.85
N LEU A 21 -1.09 5.02 -12.12
CA LEU A 21 -0.10 4.49 -11.19
C LEU A 21 1.14 3.93 -11.91
N GLY A 22 1.09 3.66 -13.23
CA GLY A 22 2.16 2.95 -13.95
C GLY A 22 2.04 1.42 -13.84
N LEU A 23 0.83 0.92 -13.57
CA LEU A 23 0.55 -0.51 -13.49
C LEU A 23 0.08 -1.04 -14.83
N SER A 24 0.49 -2.26 -15.16
CA SER A 24 0.05 -2.97 -16.37
C SER A 24 -0.41 -4.41 -16.10
N HIS A 25 -0.39 -4.87 -14.85
CA HIS A 25 -0.76 -6.23 -14.47
C HIS A 25 -1.66 -6.22 -13.24
N PHE A 26 -2.78 -6.91 -13.32
CA PHE A 26 -3.79 -7.02 -12.26
C PHE A 26 -4.12 -8.44 -11.96
N GLU A 27 -4.47 -8.68 -10.73
CA GLU A 27 -4.95 -9.94 -10.25
C GLU A 27 -6.23 -9.68 -9.49
N ASP A 28 -7.32 -10.33 -9.90
CA ASP A 28 -8.64 -10.21 -9.32
C ASP A 28 -8.93 -11.32 -8.31
N TRP A 29 -9.45 -10.92 -7.16
CA TRP A 29 -9.74 -11.77 -6.01
C TRP A 29 -11.22 -11.66 -5.65
N GLY A 30 -11.86 -12.80 -5.38
CA GLY A 30 -13.23 -12.83 -4.85
C GLY A 30 -14.34 -12.67 -5.89
N THR A 31 -14.07 -13.00 -7.15
CA THR A 31 -15.08 -13.11 -8.22
C THR A 31 -15.62 -14.52 -8.41
N THR A 32 -15.23 -15.47 -7.56
CA THR A 32 -15.70 -16.85 -7.61
C THR A 32 -17.19 -16.96 -7.32
N ALA A 33 -17.82 -17.95 -7.95
CA ALA A 33 -19.26 -18.13 -7.97
C ALA A 33 -19.86 -18.41 -6.59
N ASP A 34 -19.08 -18.99 -5.68
CA ASP A 34 -19.47 -19.21 -4.29
C ASP A 34 -19.45 -17.94 -3.43
N GLY A 35 -18.99 -16.80 -3.96
CA GLY A 35 -18.98 -15.49 -3.30
C GLY A 35 -17.86 -15.33 -2.27
N GLU A 36 -16.96 -16.29 -2.13
CA GLU A 36 -15.86 -16.26 -1.17
C GLU A 36 -14.63 -15.51 -1.72
N SER A 37 -13.80 -14.94 -0.84
CA SER A 37 -12.55 -14.30 -1.28
C SER A 37 -11.52 -15.30 -1.82
N CYS A 38 -11.61 -16.54 -1.34
CA CYS A 38 -10.74 -17.67 -1.69
C CYS A 38 -11.60 -18.83 -2.21
N GLY A 39 -12.55 -18.54 -3.10
CA GLY A 39 -13.59 -19.49 -3.47
C GLY A 39 -13.10 -20.77 -4.12
N LEU A 40 -13.92 -21.80 -3.99
CA LEU A 40 -13.63 -23.18 -4.42
C LEU A 40 -14.30 -23.54 -5.74
N TRP A 41 -15.31 -22.77 -6.16
CA TRP A 41 -15.88 -22.91 -7.49
C TRP A 41 -15.46 -21.73 -8.36
N ASN A 42 -14.49 -22.00 -9.26
CA ASN A 42 -13.81 -21.01 -10.09
C ASN A 42 -14.66 -20.44 -11.24
N HIS A 43 -15.98 -20.64 -11.23
CA HIS A 43 -16.90 -19.96 -12.12
C HIS A 43 -17.06 -18.49 -11.69
N PHE A 44 -17.34 -17.59 -12.63
CA PHE A 44 -17.60 -16.18 -12.31
C PHE A 44 -18.92 -16.00 -11.52
N ASN A 45 -18.94 -15.11 -10.54
CA ASN A 45 -20.14 -14.85 -9.74
C ASN A 45 -21.16 -13.99 -10.52
N PRO A 46 -22.39 -14.50 -10.76
CA PRO A 46 -23.40 -13.77 -11.53
C PRO A 46 -23.86 -12.47 -10.85
N ARG A 47 -23.57 -12.28 -9.55
CA ARG A 47 -23.85 -11.02 -8.84
C ARG A 47 -22.96 -9.87 -9.31
N PHE A 48 -21.84 -10.15 -9.98
CA PHE A 48 -20.94 -9.13 -10.51
C PHE A 48 -21.11 -8.88 -12.01
N GLY A 49 -22.06 -9.56 -12.67
CA GLY A 49 -22.26 -9.53 -14.11
C GLY A 49 -22.31 -10.95 -14.69
N SER A 50 -22.52 -11.07 -16.00
CA SER A 50 -22.41 -12.36 -16.67
C SER A 50 -20.95 -12.74 -16.95
N LYS A 51 -20.71 -14.02 -17.24
CA LYS A 51 -19.38 -14.48 -17.69
C LYS A 51 -18.97 -13.84 -19.02
N GLU A 52 -19.96 -13.54 -19.87
CA GLU A 52 -19.74 -12.82 -21.13
C GLU A 52 -19.31 -11.37 -20.88
N ASP A 53 -19.90 -10.69 -19.88
CA ASP A 53 -19.47 -9.34 -19.47
C ASP A 53 -18.03 -9.35 -18.94
N PHE A 54 -17.67 -10.38 -18.17
CA PHE A 54 -16.29 -10.54 -17.67
C PHE A 54 -15.28 -10.74 -18.80
N ALA A 55 -15.55 -11.65 -19.74
CA ALA A 55 -14.70 -11.85 -20.91
C ALA A 55 -14.59 -10.60 -21.79
N ALA A 56 -15.70 -9.86 -21.96
CA ALA A 56 -15.71 -8.60 -22.70
C ALA A 56 -14.87 -7.52 -22.02
N ALA A 57 -14.96 -7.40 -20.68
CA ALA A 57 -14.14 -6.49 -19.89
C ALA A 57 -12.65 -6.82 -20.00
N ASN A 58 -12.26 -8.10 -19.85
CA ASN A 58 -10.87 -8.52 -19.99
C ASN A 58 -10.31 -8.26 -21.39
N LYS A 59 -11.13 -8.47 -22.43
CA LYS A 59 -10.76 -8.12 -23.80
C LYS A 59 -10.58 -6.61 -24.02
N ALA A 60 -11.38 -5.78 -23.35
CA ALA A 60 -11.21 -4.33 -23.40
C ALA A 60 -9.92 -3.90 -22.70
N LEU A 61 -9.59 -4.53 -21.57
CA LEU A 61 -8.34 -4.35 -20.84
C LEU A 61 -7.12 -4.75 -21.65
N ASP A 62 -7.13 -5.94 -22.25
CA ASP A 62 -6.06 -6.43 -23.13
C ASP A 62 -5.77 -5.45 -24.29
N LYS A 63 -6.82 -5.00 -24.99
CA LYS A 63 -6.70 -3.99 -26.06
C LYS A 63 -6.05 -2.68 -25.62
N SER A 64 -6.15 -2.35 -24.34
CA SER A 64 -5.56 -1.15 -23.76
C SER A 64 -4.16 -1.37 -23.17
N GLY A 65 -3.61 -2.59 -23.28
CA GLY A 65 -2.28 -2.98 -22.81
C GLY A 65 -2.24 -3.43 -21.35
N ALA A 66 -3.38 -3.81 -20.76
CA ALA A 66 -3.42 -4.41 -19.44
C ALA A 66 -3.30 -5.93 -19.53
N HIS A 67 -2.61 -6.53 -18.56
CA HIS A 67 -2.61 -7.97 -18.33
C HIS A 67 -3.47 -8.29 -17.12
N PHE A 68 -4.39 -9.24 -17.30
CA PHE A 68 -5.36 -9.61 -16.27
C PHE A 68 -5.13 -11.02 -15.76
N GLY A 69 -5.22 -11.19 -14.44
CA GLY A 69 -5.00 -12.42 -13.73
C GLY A 69 -6.23 -12.89 -12.96
N GLY A 70 -6.65 -14.13 -13.20
CA GLY A 70 -7.65 -14.81 -12.38
C GLY A 70 -7.03 -15.42 -11.12
N TYR A 71 -7.84 -15.60 -10.08
CA TYR A 71 -7.47 -16.29 -8.84
C TYR A 71 -8.14 -17.67 -8.79
N ILE A 72 -7.39 -18.71 -8.40
CA ILE A 72 -7.90 -20.07 -8.20
C ILE A 72 -7.31 -20.68 -6.93
N ASN A 73 -8.16 -21.30 -6.11
CA ASN A 73 -7.71 -22.16 -5.02
C ASN A 73 -7.41 -23.58 -5.55
N VAL A 74 -6.19 -24.10 -5.30
CA VAL A 74 -5.75 -25.41 -5.84
C VAL A 74 -6.10 -26.62 -4.98
N ARG A 75 -6.68 -26.43 -3.79
CA ARG A 75 -6.86 -27.52 -2.83
C ARG A 75 -8.29 -27.79 -2.42
N GLY A 76 -9.20 -26.84 -2.50
CA GLY A 76 -10.54 -27.00 -1.92
C GLY A 76 -11.61 -27.37 -2.93
N TRP A 77 -12.49 -28.28 -2.56
CA TRP A 77 -13.82 -28.46 -3.17
C TRP A 77 -14.86 -28.74 -2.08
N SER A 78 -16.14 -28.44 -2.36
CA SER A 78 -17.25 -28.78 -1.48
C SER A 78 -18.45 -29.32 -2.25
N ASP A 79 -18.90 -30.51 -1.86
CA ASP A 79 -20.13 -31.10 -2.39
C ASP A 79 -21.40 -30.33 -1.99
N GLU A 80 -21.31 -29.43 -1.01
CA GLU A 80 -22.45 -28.61 -0.58
C GLU A 80 -22.94 -27.70 -1.71
N PHE A 81 -22.08 -27.34 -2.67
CA PHE A 81 -22.46 -26.61 -3.89
C PHE A 81 -23.56 -27.31 -4.69
N VAL A 82 -23.58 -28.63 -4.66
CA VAL A 82 -24.52 -29.46 -5.42
C VAL A 82 -25.68 -29.90 -4.55
N LYS A 83 -25.43 -30.16 -3.26
CA LYS A 83 -26.43 -30.65 -2.30
C LYS A 83 -27.41 -29.57 -1.85
N ASP A 84 -26.95 -28.32 -1.69
CA ASP A 84 -27.83 -27.22 -1.33
C ASP A 84 -28.74 -26.89 -2.53
N PRO A 85 -30.07 -26.99 -2.41
CA PRO A 85 -30.98 -26.77 -3.53
C PRO A 85 -31.03 -25.30 -3.98
N ASP A 86 -30.70 -24.36 -3.09
CA ASP A 86 -30.96 -22.94 -3.29
C ASP A 86 -29.67 -22.12 -3.46
N TRP A 87 -28.52 -22.65 -3.04
CA TRP A 87 -27.26 -21.90 -2.99
C TRP A 87 -26.07 -22.65 -3.58
N VAL A 88 -25.11 -21.86 -4.08
CA VAL A 88 -23.73 -22.29 -4.28
C VAL A 88 -22.85 -21.40 -3.40
N GLY A 89 -22.32 -21.97 -2.31
CA GLY A 89 -21.66 -21.20 -1.27
C GLY A 89 -22.57 -20.12 -0.72
N CYS A 90 -22.19 -18.86 -0.90
CA CYS A 90 -22.95 -17.67 -0.51
C CYS A 90 -23.82 -17.07 -1.62
N THR A 91 -23.84 -17.66 -2.83
CA THR A 91 -24.60 -17.11 -3.97
C THR A 91 -25.86 -17.93 -4.25
N PRO A 92 -27.06 -17.32 -4.30
CA PRO A 92 -28.29 -18.03 -4.68
C PRO A 92 -28.23 -18.59 -6.10
N LYS A 93 -28.65 -19.85 -6.27
CA LYS A 93 -28.75 -20.56 -7.57
C LYS A 93 -29.65 -19.85 -8.57
N LYS A 94 -30.65 -19.09 -8.09
CA LYS A 94 -31.55 -18.28 -8.94
C LYS A 94 -30.83 -17.24 -9.80
N PHE A 95 -29.59 -16.87 -9.47
CA PHE A 95 -28.80 -15.93 -10.24
C PHE A 95 -27.96 -16.58 -11.34
N PHE A 96 -27.80 -17.90 -11.32
CA PHE A 96 -27.06 -18.62 -12.34
C PHE A 96 -27.99 -19.03 -13.47
N LYS A 97 -27.44 -19.06 -14.70
CA LYS A 97 -28.12 -19.71 -15.81
C LYS A 97 -28.11 -21.23 -15.58
N LYS A 98 -29.05 -21.94 -16.20
CA LYS A 98 -29.15 -23.40 -16.04
C LYS A 98 -27.90 -24.10 -16.58
N GLU A 99 -27.34 -23.57 -17.66
CA GLU A 99 -26.12 -24.07 -18.28
C GLU A 99 -24.91 -23.95 -17.35
N ASP A 100 -24.78 -22.82 -16.64
CA ASP A 100 -23.66 -22.59 -15.72
C ASP A 100 -23.71 -23.56 -14.54
N LEU A 101 -24.91 -23.84 -14.00
CA LEU A 101 -25.10 -24.85 -12.94
C LEU A 101 -24.82 -26.28 -13.43
N ALA A 102 -24.91 -26.54 -14.73
CA ALA A 102 -24.57 -27.84 -15.31
C ALA A 102 -23.04 -28.08 -15.35
N GLU A 103 -22.23 -27.05 -15.12
CA GLU A 103 -20.77 -27.16 -15.00
C GLU A 103 -20.29 -27.56 -13.60
N LEU A 104 -21.19 -27.62 -12.61
CA LEU A 104 -20.87 -28.16 -11.29
C LEU A 104 -20.50 -29.63 -11.40
N GLU A 105 -19.47 -30.03 -10.67
CA GLU A 105 -19.14 -31.44 -10.52
C GLU A 105 -20.28 -32.19 -9.82
N PRO A 106 -20.48 -33.49 -10.10
CA PRO A 106 -21.58 -34.25 -9.51
C PRO A 106 -21.41 -34.42 -7.99
N ALA A 107 -22.52 -34.65 -7.29
CA ALA A 107 -22.47 -35.01 -5.87
C ALA A 107 -21.59 -36.26 -5.64
N GLY A 108 -20.72 -36.21 -4.62
CA GLY A 108 -19.72 -37.25 -4.36
C GLY A 108 -18.36 -36.97 -5.01
N TYR A 109 -18.22 -35.87 -5.78
CA TYR A 109 -16.93 -35.46 -6.34
C TYR A 109 -15.89 -35.19 -5.25
N ALA A 110 -16.29 -34.58 -4.13
CA ALA A 110 -15.41 -34.39 -2.97
C ALA A 110 -14.77 -35.69 -2.51
N ASP A 111 -15.57 -36.75 -2.28
CA ASP A 111 -15.06 -38.05 -1.80
C ASP A 111 -14.12 -38.71 -2.81
N ARG A 112 -14.32 -38.45 -4.10
CA ARG A 112 -13.45 -38.93 -5.16
C ARG A 112 -12.06 -38.31 -5.10
N ILE A 113 -11.97 -36.98 -5.01
CA ILE A 113 -10.69 -36.25 -5.14
C ILE A 113 -9.93 -36.10 -3.83
N LYS A 114 -10.60 -36.28 -2.69
CA LYS A 114 -10.05 -35.94 -1.37
C LYS A 114 -8.86 -36.82 -0.99
N GLY A 115 -7.84 -36.18 -0.43
CA GLY A 115 -6.72 -36.88 0.19
C GLY A 115 -7.15 -37.81 1.33
N MET A 116 -6.37 -38.86 1.57
CA MET A 116 -6.61 -39.79 2.68
C MET A 116 -5.34 -39.96 3.52
N TYR A 117 -5.46 -39.84 4.84
CA TYR A 117 -4.39 -40.15 5.79
C TYR A 117 -4.17 -41.67 5.91
N ILE A 118 -3.03 -42.08 6.47
CA ILE A 118 -2.66 -43.50 6.65
C ILE A 118 -3.67 -44.30 7.46
N ASN A 119 -4.40 -43.65 8.37
CA ASN A 119 -5.45 -44.28 9.18
C ASN A 119 -6.80 -44.41 8.44
N GLY A 120 -6.84 -44.11 7.14
CA GLY A 120 -8.04 -44.13 6.31
C GLY A 120 -8.96 -42.92 6.50
N SER A 121 -8.63 -41.99 7.40
CA SER A 121 -9.42 -40.77 7.56
C SER A 121 -9.14 -39.78 6.42
N LEU A 122 -10.18 -39.07 5.99
CA LEU A 122 -10.08 -38.14 4.87
C LEU A 122 -9.46 -36.81 5.30
N VAL A 123 -8.60 -36.24 4.46
CA VAL A 123 -7.96 -34.93 4.68
C VAL A 123 -9.00 -33.82 4.52
N GLN A 124 -9.43 -33.22 5.62
CA GLN A 124 -10.33 -32.08 5.59
C GLN A 124 -9.58 -30.81 5.20
N GLY A 125 -10.22 -29.97 4.37
CA GLY A 125 -9.77 -28.60 4.15
C GLY A 125 -9.69 -27.83 5.46
N GLY A 126 -8.70 -26.95 5.58
CA GLY A 126 -8.56 -26.10 6.76
C GLY A 126 -9.86 -25.31 6.99
N PRO A 127 -10.38 -25.22 8.24
CA PRO A 127 -11.68 -24.62 8.57
C PRO A 127 -11.81 -23.10 8.32
N GLY A 128 -10.90 -22.49 7.54
CA GLY A 128 -10.85 -21.05 7.29
C GLY A 128 -10.68 -20.65 5.82
N ALA A 129 -10.63 -21.57 4.86
CA ALA A 129 -10.47 -21.19 3.45
C ALA A 129 -11.76 -20.64 2.82
N CYS A 130 -12.93 -21.01 3.34
CA CYS A 130 -14.20 -20.34 3.04
C CYS A 130 -14.83 -19.97 4.38
N GLY A 131 -15.22 -18.71 4.55
CA GLY A 131 -15.80 -18.20 5.80
C GLY A 131 -17.19 -18.75 6.10
N ILE A 132 -17.67 -19.77 5.37
CA ILE A 132 -19.02 -20.33 5.44
C ILE A 132 -19.10 -21.36 6.57
N PRO A 133 -19.79 -21.07 7.68
CA PRO A 133 -19.93 -22.00 8.79
C PRO A 133 -20.62 -23.31 8.36
N GLY A 134 -20.02 -24.45 8.69
CA GLY A 134 -20.61 -25.78 8.45
C GLY A 134 -20.34 -26.38 7.07
N MET A 135 -19.70 -25.63 6.17
CA MET A 135 -19.31 -26.15 4.86
C MET A 135 -18.15 -27.13 4.99
N LYS A 136 -18.36 -28.39 4.60
CA LYS A 136 -17.32 -29.42 4.64
C LYS A 136 -16.45 -29.34 3.39
N GLN A 137 -15.20 -28.91 3.57
CA GLN A 137 -14.23 -28.84 2.48
C GLN A 137 -13.42 -30.15 2.37
N ALA A 138 -13.29 -30.63 1.15
CA ALA A 138 -12.30 -31.62 0.78
C ALA A 138 -10.99 -30.93 0.44
N SER A 139 -9.87 -31.40 1.01
CA SER A 139 -8.56 -31.12 0.43
C SER A 139 -8.30 -32.14 -0.68
N ALA A 140 -8.37 -31.67 -1.92
CA ALA A 140 -8.07 -32.46 -3.10
C ALA A 140 -6.63 -32.95 -3.06
N CYS A 141 -6.41 -34.20 -3.48
CA CYS A 141 -5.07 -34.74 -3.67
C CYS A 141 -4.44 -34.10 -4.91
N ASP A 142 -3.28 -33.46 -4.73
CA ASP A 142 -2.46 -32.92 -5.83
C ASP A 142 -2.06 -34.00 -6.86
N GLY A 143 -2.19 -35.28 -6.49
CA GLY A 143 -1.88 -36.44 -7.32
C GLY A 143 -3.06 -37.13 -8.00
N ASP A 144 -4.29 -36.61 -7.89
CA ASP A 144 -5.43 -37.22 -8.59
C ASP A 144 -5.47 -36.84 -10.09
N SER A 145 -4.65 -37.56 -10.87
CA SER A 145 -4.64 -37.50 -12.33
C SER A 145 -5.58 -38.52 -13.00
N SER A 146 -6.55 -39.08 -12.25
CA SER A 146 -7.54 -40.01 -12.83
C SER A 146 -8.45 -39.28 -13.85
N PRO A 147 -9.01 -39.95 -14.88
CA PRO A 147 -9.88 -39.30 -15.85
C PRO A 147 -11.13 -38.66 -15.22
N GLY A 148 -11.26 -37.34 -15.29
CA GLY A 148 -12.25 -36.52 -14.59
C GLY A 148 -11.90 -36.23 -13.12
N GLY A 149 -10.65 -36.45 -12.71
CA GLY A 149 -10.14 -36.18 -11.36
C GLY A 149 -9.72 -34.73 -11.17
N TRP A 150 -8.96 -34.46 -10.10
CA TRP A 150 -8.55 -33.10 -9.76
C TRP A 150 -7.71 -32.41 -10.83
N HIS A 151 -6.80 -33.14 -11.49
CA HIS A 151 -5.98 -32.56 -12.57
C HIS A 151 -6.81 -32.07 -13.76
N ASP A 152 -7.85 -32.81 -14.13
CA ASP A 152 -8.74 -32.42 -15.23
C ASP A 152 -9.57 -31.20 -14.86
N HIS A 153 -10.08 -31.15 -13.63
CA HIS A 153 -10.83 -30.01 -13.09
C HIS A 153 -9.98 -28.73 -13.07
N MET A 154 -8.78 -28.82 -12.50
CA MET A 154 -7.87 -27.68 -12.44
C MET A 154 -7.39 -27.24 -13.83
N THR A 155 -7.15 -28.18 -14.75
CA THR A 155 -6.79 -27.84 -16.13
C THR A 155 -7.95 -27.14 -16.86
N LYS A 156 -9.20 -27.60 -16.67
CA LYS A 156 -10.38 -26.92 -17.20
C LYS A 156 -10.43 -25.47 -16.72
N TRP A 157 -10.42 -25.24 -15.41
CA TRP A 157 -10.64 -23.90 -14.87
C TRP A 157 -9.47 -22.94 -15.13
N CYS A 158 -8.23 -23.39 -14.96
CA CYS A 158 -7.07 -22.52 -15.20
C CYS A 158 -6.84 -22.25 -16.69
N ALA A 159 -6.85 -23.27 -17.54
CA ALA A 159 -6.48 -23.12 -18.94
C ALA A 159 -7.69 -22.84 -19.84
N GLN A 160 -8.70 -23.71 -19.82
CA GLN A 160 -9.82 -23.61 -20.78
C GLN A 160 -10.70 -22.40 -20.45
N VAL A 161 -11.09 -22.25 -19.19
CA VAL A 161 -11.98 -21.16 -18.76
C VAL A 161 -11.22 -19.85 -18.59
N ASN A 162 -10.23 -19.78 -17.68
CA ASN A 162 -9.57 -18.50 -17.41
C ASN A 162 -8.75 -17.99 -18.59
N ALA A 163 -7.84 -18.81 -19.15
CA ALA A 163 -7.02 -18.36 -20.29
C ALA A 163 -7.84 -18.30 -21.60
N GLY A 164 -8.70 -19.29 -21.86
CA GLY A 164 -9.45 -19.40 -23.11
C GLY A 164 -10.73 -18.55 -23.16
N GLU A 165 -11.67 -18.79 -22.26
CA GLU A 165 -12.98 -18.12 -22.28
C GLU A 165 -12.93 -16.69 -21.72
N TYR A 166 -12.23 -16.48 -20.60
CA TYR A 166 -12.14 -15.19 -19.92
C TYR A 166 -10.97 -14.32 -20.42
N GLY A 167 -10.04 -14.88 -21.20
CA GLY A 167 -8.91 -14.13 -21.76
C GLY A 167 -7.91 -13.64 -20.72
N CYS A 168 -7.69 -14.39 -19.64
CA CYS A 168 -6.67 -14.07 -18.63
C CYS A 168 -5.27 -14.43 -19.16
N ASP A 169 -4.29 -13.56 -18.88
CA ASP A 169 -2.86 -13.82 -19.14
C ASP A 169 -2.19 -14.53 -17.97
N VAL A 170 -2.76 -14.36 -16.78
CA VAL A 170 -2.22 -14.93 -15.55
C VAL A 170 -3.31 -15.73 -14.85
N VAL A 171 -2.93 -16.85 -14.23
CA VAL A 171 -3.74 -17.45 -13.16
C VAL A 171 -2.88 -17.58 -11.93
N TYR A 172 -3.33 -16.99 -10.83
CA TYR A 172 -2.74 -17.18 -9.52
C TYR A 172 -3.35 -18.41 -8.86
N ILE A 173 -2.47 -19.33 -8.47
CA ILE A 173 -2.81 -20.61 -7.87
C ILE A 173 -2.51 -20.53 -6.37
N ASP A 174 -3.56 -20.29 -5.60
CA ASP A 174 -3.48 -20.17 -4.16
C ASP A 174 -3.18 -21.51 -3.50
N GLN A 175 -2.51 -21.48 -2.35
CA GLN A 175 -2.13 -22.63 -1.53
C GLN A 175 -1.14 -23.63 -2.13
N ALA A 176 -0.77 -23.53 -3.41
CA ALA A 176 0.15 -24.46 -4.09
C ALA A 176 1.50 -24.60 -3.39
N ALA A 177 2.07 -23.50 -2.89
CA ALA A 177 3.38 -23.45 -2.25
C ALA A 177 3.38 -22.88 -0.82
N CYS A 178 2.21 -22.58 -0.24
CA CYS A 178 2.09 -22.10 1.15
C CYS A 178 1.64 -23.18 2.13
N THR A 179 0.87 -24.18 1.66
CA THR A 179 0.29 -25.20 2.53
C THR A 179 1.16 -26.46 2.54
N PRO A 180 1.43 -27.06 3.72
CA PRO A 180 2.25 -28.26 3.80
C PRO A 180 1.73 -29.36 2.86
N PRO A 181 2.62 -30.06 2.13
CA PRO A 181 2.20 -31.24 1.39
C PRO A 181 1.70 -32.29 2.38
N PHE A 182 0.55 -32.90 2.12
CA PHE A 182 0.04 -34.02 2.92
C PHE A 182 0.22 -35.33 2.15
N LEU A 183 0.62 -36.41 2.82
CA LEU A 183 0.73 -37.72 2.18
C LEU A 183 -0.67 -38.29 1.92
N CYS A 184 -0.93 -38.71 0.68
CA CYS A 184 -2.21 -39.32 0.32
C CYS A 184 -2.08 -40.84 0.21
N TYR A 185 -2.90 -41.55 0.98
CA TYR A 185 -2.96 -43.01 1.04
C TYR A 185 -4.11 -43.61 0.21
N ASN A 186 -4.71 -42.82 -0.68
CA ASN A 186 -5.78 -43.31 -1.56
C ASN A 186 -5.20 -43.90 -2.86
N ASP A 187 -5.03 -45.21 -2.89
CA ASP A 187 -4.46 -45.95 -4.02
C ASP A 187 -5.28 -45.87 -5.32
N LYS A 188 -6.49 -45.34 -5.26
CA LYS A 188 -7.34 -45.11 -6.44
C LYS A 188 -6.99 -43.82 -7.18
N HIS A 189 -6.17 -42.95 -6.60
CA HIS A 189 -5.67 -41.75 -7.24
C HIS A 189 -4.52 -42.06 -8.20
N GLY A 190 -4.20 -41.10 -9.06
CA GLY A 190 -3.18 -41.26 -10.11
C GLY A 190 -1.77 -41.62 -9.60
N HIS A 191 -1.48 -41.38 -8.32
CA HIS A 191 -0.21 -41.75 -7.69
C HIS A 191 -0.13 -43.23 -7.27
N GLY A 192 -1.25 -43.96 -7.21
CA GLY A 192 -1.27 -45.34 -6.70
C GLY A 192 -0.60 -45.45 -5.33
N GLN A 193 0.38 -46.35 -5.21
CA GLN A 193 1.12 -46.60 -3.97
C GLN A 193 2.23 -45.56 -3.66
N ASP A 194 2.46 -44.58 -4.54
CA ASP A 194 3.48 -43.53 -4.36
C ASP A 194 2.95 -42.38 -3.49
N HIS A 195 2.70 -42.66 -2.21
CA HIS A 195 2.04 -41.74 -1.26
C HIS A 195 2.77 -40.40 -1.03
N GLY A 196 4.04 -40.29 -1.44
CA GLY A 196 4.88 -39.10 -1.32
C GLY A 196 4.96 -38.24 -2.59
N ALA A 197 4.22 -38.60 -3.64
CA ALA A 197 4.38 -38.01 -4.97
C ALA A 197 3.89 -36.55 -5.13
N ASN A 198 3.30 -35.94 -4.10
CA ASN A 198 2.58 -34.65 -4.25
C ASN A 198 3.40 -33.54 -4.91
N GLY A 199 4.67 -33.37 -4.50
CA GLY A 199 5.52 -32.33 -5.08
C GLY A 199 5.72 -32.50 -6.59
N ARG A 200 6.01 -33.74 -7.03
CA ARG A 200 6.13 -34.11 -8.45
C ARG A 200 4.81 -33.94 -9.19
N LEU A 201 3.70 -34.43 -8.62
CA LEU A 201 2.40 -34.44 -9.30
C LEU A 201 1.77 -33.05 -9.40
N LEU A 202 1.99 -32.18 -8.42
CA LEU A 202 1.64 -30.77 -8.54
C LEU A 202 2.48 -30.11 -9.64
N ALA A 203 3.78 -30.40 -9.74
CA ALA A 203 4.59 -29.91 -10.86
C ALA A 203 4.07 -30.40 -12.23
N GLU A 204 3.63 -31.66 -12.33
CA GLU A 204 3.00 -32.20 -13.54
C GLU A 204 1.67 -31.51 -13.87
N LEU A 205 0.84 -31.22 -12.86
CA LEU A 205 -0.39 -30.45 -13.02
C LEU A 205 -0.09 -29.03 -13.54
N LEU A 206 0.83 -28.30 -12.89
CA LEU A 206 1.22 -26.95 -13.30
C LEU A 206 1.76 -26.94 -14.73
N LYS A 207 2.60 -27.92 -15.09
CA LYS A 207 3.09 -28.11 -16.46
C LYS A 207 1.95 -28.28 -17.45
N ARG A 208 0.97 -29.14 -17.12
CA ARG A 208 -0.20 -29.39 -17.96
C ARG A 208 -1.01 -28.11 -18.14
N ILE A 209 -1.31 -27.40 -17.06
CA ILE A 209 -2.04 -26.13 -17.08
C ILE A 209 -1.36 -25.11 -17.99
N VAL A 210 -0.06 -24.85 -17.83
CA VAL A 210 0.67 -23.90 -18.70
C VAL A 210 0.69 -24.37 -20.14
N THR A 211 0.89 -25.67 -20.38
CA THR A 211 0.94 -26.21 -21.74
C THR A 211 -0.39 -26.04 -22.46
N GLU A 212 -1.51 -26.35 -21.80
CA GLU A 212 -2.84 -26.17 -22.38
C GLU A 212 -3.23 -24.69 -22.48
N GLY A 213 -2.93 -23.89 -21.46
CA GLY A 213 -3.19 -22.45 -21.45
C GLY A 213 -2.46 -21.73 -22.58
N ARG A 214 -1.19 -22.07 -22.84
CA ARG A 214 -0.41 -21.49 -23.94
C ARG A 214 -0.85 -21.87 -25.34
N LYS A 215 -1.68 -22.91 -25.50
CA LYS A 215 -2.34 -23.19 -26.78
C LYS A 215 -3.47 -22.20 -27.07
N LEU A 216 -4.07 -21.65 -26.02
CA LEU A 216 -5.20 -20.71 -26.09
C LEU A 216 -4.73 -19.25 -26.04
N ASN A 217 -3.79 -18.95 -25.14
CA ASN A 217 -3.15 -17.66 -24.98
C ASN A 217 -1.62 -17.85 -24.87
N PRO A 218 -0.82 -17.54 -25.90
CA PRO A 218 0.64 -17.73 -25.90
C PRO A 218 1.38 -17.04 -24.74
N ASP A 219 0.83 -15.94 -24.21
CA ASP A 219 1.41 -15.17 -23.11
C ASP A 219 1.00 -15.69 -21.74
N PHE A 220 0.21 -16.77 -21.68
CA PHE A 220 -0.28 -17.35 -20.43
C PHE A 220 0.85 -17.80 -19.49
N VAL A 221 0.75 -17.37 -18.23
CA VAL A 221 1.66 -17.70 -17.12
C VAL A 221 0.90 -18.03 -15.84
N LEU A 222 1.56 -18.76 -14.94
CA LEU A 222 1.03 -19.05 -13.62
C LEU A 222 1.79 -18.27 -12.54
N ALA A 223 1.03 -17.74 -11.60
CA ALA A 223 1.52 -17.27 -10.31
C ALA A 223 1.11 -18.26 -9.21
N MET A 224 1.84 -18.28 -8.08
CA MET A 224 1.54 -19.19 -6.97
C MET A 224 1.66 -18.49 -5.61
N GLU A 225 0.86 -18.93 -4.64
CA GLU A 225 1.03 -18.53 -3.24
C GLU A 225 2.28 -19.17 -2.64
N GLY A 226 3.23 -18.34 -2.21
CA GLY A 226 4.56 -18.80 -1.79
C GLY A 226 5.46 -19.06 -2.98
N LEU A 227 6.50 -19.89 -2.77
CA LEU A 227 7.34 -20.37 -3.85
C LEU A 227 8.08 -21.65 -3.43
N VAL A 228 8.01 -22.67 -4.28
CA VAL A 228 8.77 -23.92 -4.16
C VAL A 228 9.55 -24.14 -5.46
N ASP A 229 10.83 -24.49 -5.33
CA ASP A 229 11.78 -24.65 -6.44
C ASP A 229 11.28 -25.63 -7.53
N CYS A 230 10.72 -26.77 -7.13
CA CYS A 230 10.24 -27.79 -8.07
C CYS A 230 8.99 -27.36 -8.86
N HIS A 231 8.24 -26.38 -8.37
CA HIS A 231 7.04 -25.81 -9.02
C HIS A 231 7.37 -24.59 -9.87
N ALA A 232 8.40 -23.83 -9.51
CA ALA A 232 8.78 -22.56 -10.14
C ALA A 232 9.12 -22.69 -11.64
N GLN A 233 9.51 -23.88 -12.11
CA GLN A 233 9.69 -24.17 -13.54
C GLN A 233 8.40 -24.05 -14.38
N TRP A 234 7.22 -24.18 -13.75
CA TRP A 234 5.92 -24.11 -14.42
C TRP A 234 5.04 -22.97 -13.90
N ALA A 235 5.28 -22.48 -12.69
CA ALA A 235 4.64 -21.28 -12.15
C ALA A 235 5.73 -20.32 -11.65
N PRO A 236 6.37 -19.57 -12.56
CA PRO A 236 7.59 -18.84 -12.25
C PRO A 236 7.37 -17.60 -11.38
N MET A 237 6.12 -17.17 -11.21
CA MET A 237 5.76 -15.99 -10.43
C MET A 237 5.37 -16.39 -8.99
N GLY A 238 6.34 -16.48 -8.10
CA GLY A 238 6.10 -16.76 -6.68
C GLY A 238 5.68 -15.51 -5.92
N LEU A 239 4.55 -15.57 -5.21
CA LEU A 239 4.03 -14.47 -4.40
C LEU A 239 4.30 -14.75 -2.93
N TYR A 240 5.22 -14.00 -2.32
CA TYR A 240 5.52 -14.17 -0.90
C TYR A 240 5.01 -13.02 -0.05
N VAL A 241 4.33 -13.41 1.01
CA VAL A 241 3.82 -12.55 2.07
C VAL A 241 4.87 -12.51 3.17
N GLY A 242 5.62 -11.41 3.23
CA GLY A 242 6.55 -11.16 4.32
C GLY A 242 6.19 -9.86 5.00
N THR A 243 6.34 -9.79 6.33
CA THR A 243 6.53 -8.48 6.97
C THR A 243 7.77 -7.84 6.35
N GLU A 244 7.84 -6.52 6.34
CA GLU A 244 8.97 -5.77 5.80
C GLU A 244 10.28 -6.15 6.52
N LEU A 245 10.16 -6.69 7.74
CA LEU A 245 11.22 -7.22 8.60
C LEU A 245 11.68 -8.66 8.24
N ASN A 246 10.82 -9.48 7.63
CA ASN A 246 11.16 -10.85 7.22
C ASN A 246 12.01 -10.82 5.96
N LYS A 247 13.33 -10.96 6.10
CA LYS A 247 14.27 -10.75 5.00
C LYS A 247 14.03 -11.61 3.76
N GLY A 248 13.45 -12.81 3.89
CA GLY A 248 12.92 -13.62 2.78
C GLY A 248 13.92 -13.91 1.63
N GLU A 249 15.20 -13.67 1.90
CA GLU A 249 16.29 -13.52 0.93
C GLU A 249 16.85 -14.88 0.50
N ILE A 250 16.71 -15.91 1.36
CA ILE A 250 17.20 -17.27 1.14
C ILE A 250 16.78 -17.81 -0.23
N TYR A 251 15.50 -17.68 -0.60
CA TYR A 251 15.04 -18.20 -1.89
C TYR A 251 15.70 -17.47 -3.06
N ILE A 252 15.75 -16.13 -3.02
CA ILE A 252 16.34 -15.32 -4.09
C ILE A 252 17.84 -15.61 -4.22
N TYR A 253 18.56 -15.86 -3.12
CA TYR A 253 19.97 -16.28 -3.18
C TYR A 253 20.17 -17.63 -3.85
N THR A 254 19.22 -18.55 -3.67
CA THR A 254 19.33 -19.91 -4.20
C THR A 254 18.88 -19.99 -5.66
N HIS A 255 17.90 -19.16 -6.03
CA HIS A 255 17.29 -19.14 -7.35
C HIS A 255 17.11 -17.71 -7.89
N PRO A 256 18.20 -16.95 -8.12
CA PRO A 256 18.13 -15.55 -8.51
C PRO A 256 17.52 -15.30 -9.90
N TRP A 257 17.30 -16.36 -10.70
CA TRP A 257 16.64 -16.32 -12.00
C TRP A 257 15.12 -16.54 -11.94
N HIS A 258 14.56 -16.90 -10.78
CA HIS A 258 13.11 -17.04 -10.61
C HIS A 258 12.46 -15.69 -10.27
N PHE A 259 11.25 -15.45 -10.80
CA PHE A 259 10.51 -14.22 -10.51
C PHE A 259 9.83 -14.33 -9.14
N TYR A 260 10.54 -13.86 -8.13
CA TYR A 260 10.01 -13.79 -6.77
C TYR A 260 9.50 -12.39 -6.44
N TYR A 261 8.20 -12.29 -6.23
CA TYR A 261 7.48 -11.06 -5.93
C TYR A 261 7.26 -10.96 -4.41
N ARG A 262 8.22 -10.36 -3.72
CA ARG A 262 8.13 -10.04 -2.29
C ARG A 262 7.35 -8.75 -2.07
N GLY A 263 6.22 -8.85 -1.36
CA GLY A 263 5.33 -7.73 -1.08
C GLY A 263 4.59 -7.86 0.24
N SER A 264 3.72 -6.88 0.48
CA SER A 264 2.58 -7.07 1.37
C SER A 264 1.58 -8.06 0.73
N SER A 265 0.68 -8.64 1.51
CA SER A 265 -0.58 -9.23 1.02
C SER A 265 -1.72 -8.93 1.98
N ASN A 266 -2.96 -9.21 1.57
CA ASN A 266 -4.15 -9.06 2.41
C ASN A 266 -4.28 -7.65 3.03
N GLY A 267 -3.96 -6.62 2.24
CA GLY A 267 -4.09 -5.21 2.63
C GLY A 267 -3.01 -4.67 3.57
N GLY A 268 -2.00 -5.47 3.94
CA GLY A 268 -0.85 -5.01 4.74
C GLY A 268 -1.18 -4.45 6.12
N GLY A 269 -2.44 -4.53 6.57
CA GLY A 269 -2.93 -3.92 7.81
C GLY A 269 -2.28 -4.45 9.08
N TRP A 270 -1.46 -5.50 8.97
CA TRP A 270 -0.81 -6.19 10.08
C TRP A 270 0.51 -5.55 10.52
N SER A 271 1.12 -4.69 9.69
CA SER A 271 2.41 -4.07 10.03
C SER A 271 2.20 -2.67 10.64
N PRO A 272 2.79 -2.36 11.81
CA PRO A 272 2.64 -1.06 12.48
C PRO A 272 3.48 0.05 11.83
N ILE A 273 4.16 -0.24 10.71
CA ILE A 273 5.03 0.71 10.00
C ILE A 273 4.18 1.70 9.18
N PRO A 274 4.49 3.01 9.19
CA PRO A 274 3.84 3.99 8.32
C PRO A 274 3.87 3.56 6.85
N MET A 275 2.80 3.87 6.11
CA MET A 275 2.64 3.39 4.74
C MET A 275 3.78 3.83 3.81
N GLU A 276 4.23 5.07 3.92
CA GLU A 276 5.38 5.59 3.16
C GLU A 276 6.67 4.78 3.39
N HIS A 277 6.94 4.41 4.64
CA HIS A 277 8.11 3.60 5.01
C HIS A 277 7.96 2.16 4.51
N ARG A 278 6.75 1.60 4.59
CA ARG A 278 6.44 0.28 4.00
C ARG A 278 6.74 0.29 2.51
N LEU A 279 6.25 1.28 1.77
CA LEU A 279 6.46 1.36 0.33
C LEU A 279 7.94 1.54 -0.02
N ALA A 280 8.69 2.32 0.76
CA ALA A 280 10.13 2.46 0.60
C ALA A 280 10.90 1.15 0.89
N LEU A 281 10.46 0.34 1.86
CA LEU A 281 11.02 -0.98 2.13
C LEU A 281 10.69 -1.98 1.02
N LEU A 282 9.44 -1.97 0.54
CA LEU A 282 9.00 -2.78 -0.60
C LEU A 282 9.74 -2.40 -1.89
N PHE A 283 10.13 -1.12 -2.03
CA PHE A 283 10.90 -0.63 -3.17
C PHE A 283 12.27 -1.33 -3.32
N LEU A 284 12.85 -1.84 -2.22
CA LEU A 284 14.08 -2.62 -2.29
C LEU A 284 13.92 -3.95 -3.06
N PHE A 285 12.68 -4.45 -3.18
CA PHE A 285 12.32 -5.73 -3.81
C PHE A 285 11.33 -5.55 -4.96
N ASN A 286 10.52 -6.56 -5.29
CA ASN A 286 9.92 -6.68 -6.62
C ASN A 286 8.39 -6.50 -6.69
N ARG A 287 7.65 -6.36 -5.56
CA ARG A 287 6.17 -6.31 -5.55
C ARG A 287 5.62 -5.14 -4.73
N PHE A 288 4.54 -4.55 -5.25
CA PHE A 288 3.69 -3.58 -4.54
C PHE A 288 2.28 -4.14 -4.47
N ASP A 289 1.63 -4.01 -3.31
CA ASP A 289 0.25 -4.42 -3.10
C ASP A 289 -0.65 -3.21 -2.82
N ASN A 290 -1.97 -3.42 -2.85
CA ASN A 290 -2.96 -2.37 -2.64
C ASN A 290 -2.67 -1.59 -1.35
N VAL A 291 -2.26 -0.33 -1.52
CA VAL A 291 -2.06 0.64 -0.45
C VAL A 291 -2.97 1.82 -0.72
N GLY A 292 -3.77 2.21 0.28
CA GLY A 292 -4.79 3.25 0.13
C GLY A 292 -4.26 4.63 -0.26
N GLU A 293 -2.95 4.85 -0.14
CA GLU A 293 -2.22 6.09 -0.45
C GLU A 293 -1.68 6.09 -1.89
N LEU A 294 -2.48 6.65 -2.80
CA LEU A 294 -2.20 6.58 -4.24
C LEU A 294 -0.99 7.42 -4.69
N ASN A 295 -0.73 8.55 -4.04
CA ASN A 295 0.36 9.44 -4.47
C ASN A 295 1.73 8.84 -4.12
N THR A 296 1.88 8.36 -2.89
CA THR A 296 3.10 7.66 -2.45
C THR A 296 3.31 6.39 -3.26
N LEU A 297 2.26 5.61 -3.52
CA LEU A 297 2.36 4.43 -4.39
C LEU A 297 2.81 4.81 -5.81
N ARG A 298 2.22 5.86 -6.40
CA ARG A 298 2.59 6.32 -7.75
C ARG A 298 4.05 6.71 -7.83
N THR A 299 4.54 7.53 -6.91
CA THR A 299 5.95 7.98 -6.93
C THR A 299 6.91 6.80 -6.83
N VAL A 300 6.58 5.80 -6.00
CA VAL A 300 7.37 4.57 -5.89
C VAL A 300 7.33 3.73 -7.17
N ILE A 301 6.15 3.61 -7.82
CA ILE A 301 6.04 2.91 -9.11
C ILE A 301 6.80 3.67 -10.20
N GLN A 302 6.66 4.99 -10.29
CA GLN A 302 7.42 5.81 -11.24
C GLN A 302 8.92 5.66 -11.02
N LEU A 303 9.39 5.65 -9.77
CA LEU A 303 10.78 5.35 -9.45
C LEU A 303 11.18 3.95 -9.98
N ARG A 304 10.34 2.92 -9.76
CA ARG A 304 10.56 1.57 -10.30
C ARG A 304 10.63 1.56 -11.82
N GLU A 305 9.72 2.23 -12.51
CA GLU A 305 9.66 2.25 -13.98
C GLU A 305 10.96 2.76 -14.62
N ARG A 306 11.66 3.67 -13.93
CA ARG A 306 12.93 4.25 -14.40
C ARG A 306 14.10 3.25 -14.37
N ILE A 307 13.98 2.16 -13.60
CA ILE A 307 15.06 1.19 -13.34
C ILE A 307 14.65 -0.28 -13.55
N LYS A 308 13.38 -0.56 -13.89
CA LYS A 308 12.83 -1.92 -13.94
C LYS A 308 13.55 -2.85 -14.92
N ASP A 309 14.07 -2.30 -16.02
CA ASP A 309 14.81 -3.03 -17.05
C ASP A 309 16.17 -3.56 -16.56
N TRP A 310 16.83 -2.85 -15.64
CA TRP A 310 18.05 -3.33 -14.99
C TRP A 310 17.77 -4.22 -13.78
N MET A 311 16.68 -3.92 -13.08
CA MET A 311 16.29 -4.67 -11.90
C MET A 311 15.78 -6.07 -12.22
N PHE A 312 14.82 -6.19 -13.15
CA PHE A 312 14.20 -7.49 -13.47
C PHE A 312 15.09 -8.38 -14.35
N ASN A 313 16.08 -7.80 -15.05
CA ASN A 313 17.07 -8.56 -15.81
C ASN A 313 18.41 -8.73 -15.05
N GLY A 314 18.48 -8.26 -13.80
CA GLY A 314 19.67 -8.35 -12.95
C GLY A 314 19.58 -9.52 -11.97
N VAL A 315 20.73 -10.13 -11.67
CA VAL A 315 20.90 -11.10 -10.58
C VAL A 315 20.88 -10.34 -9.25
N PHE A 316 19.95 -10.67 -8.36
CA PHE A 316 19.89 -10.09 -7.02
C PHE A 316 21.05 -10.61 -6.15
N MET A 317 21.85 -9.69 -5.63
CA MET A 317 23.03 -9.96 -4.78
C MET A 317 22.82 -9.51 -3.33
N ASP A 318 21.65 -8.97 -3.00
CA ASP A 318 21.35 -8.33 -1.72
C ASP A 318 22.37 -7.24 -1.38
N ASN A 319 23.05 -7.29 -0.24
CA ASN A 319 24.07 -6.36 0.18
C ASN A 319 25.47 -6.94 -0.01
N THR A 320 25.60 -8.10 -0.69
CA THR A 320 26.90 -8.71 -0.95
C THR A 320 27.73 -7.79 -1.84
N GLY A 321 28.87 -7.32 -1.31
CA GLY A 321 29.79 -6.42 -2.01
C GLY A 321 29.50 -4.93 -1.81
N ILE A 322 28.45 -4.55 -1.08
CA ILE A 322 28.13 -3.16 -0.74
C ILE A 322 28.00 -2.96 0.78
N SER A 323 28.29 -1.76 1.27
CA SER A 323 28.11 -1.40 2.68
C SER A 323 27.55 0.01 2.80
N ALA A 324 26.46 0.18 3.53
CA ALA A 324 26.00 1.49 3.98
C ALA A 324 26.79 1.92 5.23
N ASP A 325 27.08 3.20 5.36
CA ASP A 325 27.79 3.77 6.53
C ASP A 325 26.85 4.23 7.66
N ARG A 326 25.54 4.04 7.48
CA ARG A 326 24.49 4.33 8.47
C ARG A 326 23.55 3.13 8.61
N PRO A 327 23.14 2.76 9.84
CA PRO A 327 22.33 1.56 10.08
C PRO A 327 20.88 1.67 9.56
N ASN A 328 20.38 2.89 9.37
CA ASN A 328 19.03 3.16 8.84
C ASN A 328 19.00 3.42 7.33
N VAL A 329 20.14 3.21 6.66
CA VAL A 329 20.22 3.13 5.20
C VAL A 329 20.34 1.68 4.81
N LEU A 330 19.30 1.18 4.15
CA LEU A 330 19.26 -0.16 3.61
C LEU A 330 19.52 -0.10 2.12
N ALA A 331 20.28 -1.04 1.59
CA ALA A 331 20.61 -1.10 0.17
C ALA A 331 20.59 -2.54 -0.34
N LYS A 332 20.13 -2.71 -1.59
CA LYS A 332 20.08 -3.99 -2.29
C LYS A 332 20.66 -3.84 -3.70
N LEU A 333 21.54 -4.76 -4.07
CA LEU A 333 22.33 -4.80 -5.30
C LEU A 333 21.69 -5.78 -6.30
N PHE A 334 21.62 -5.36 -7.54
CA PHE A 334 21.27 -6.16 -8.70
C PHE A 334 22.40 -6.04 -9.72
N VAL A 335 22.93 -7.17 -10.19
CA VAL A 335 24.06 -7.21 -11.12
C VAL A 335 23.61 -7.77 -12.45
N ARG A 336 23.90 -7.05 -13.52
CA ARG A 336 23.70 -7.54 -14.89
C ARG A 336 25.08 -7.75 -15.50
N ASP A 337 25.39 -8.99 -15.84
CA ASP A 337 26.67 -9.39 -16.40
C ASP A 337 26.46 -10.38 -17.55
N GLU A 338 25.83 -9.88 -18.61
CA GLU A 338 25.52 -10.66 -19.82
C GLU A 338 26.12 -9.98 -21.07
N LYS A 339 26.11 -10.70 -22.19
CA LYS A 339 26.71 -10.20 -23.43
C LYS A 339 26.02 -8.90 -23.88
N GLY A 340 26.78 -7.82 -23.90
CA GLY A 340 26.30 -6.49 -24.30
C GLY A 340 25.73 -5.66 -23.15
N TYR A 341 25.58 -6.20 -21.94
CA TYR A 341 25.10 -5.49 -20.76
C TYR A 341 25.93 -5.86 -19.53
N ASN A 342 26.78 -4.94 -19.08
CA ASN A 342 27.54 -5.05 -17.84
C ASN A 342 27.28 -3.82 -16.96
N GLY A 343 26.86 -4.06 -15.73
CA GLY A 343 26.63 -2.99 -14.77
C GLY A 343 25.99 -3.48 -13.48
N ALA A 344 25.57 -2.53 -12.67
CA ALA A 344 24.89 -2.79 -11.42
C ALA A 344 23.86 -1.71 -11.10
N LEU A 345 22.80 -2.12 -10.42
CA LEU A 345 21.77 -1.26 -9.86
C LEU A 345 21.77 -1.45 -8.34
N ILE A 346 21.76 -0.35 -7.60
CA ILE A 346 21.58 -0.35 -6.15
C ILE A 346 20.25 0.34 -5.84
N ASN A 347 19.30 -0.39 -5.27
CA ASN A 347 18.10 0.20 -4.67
C ASN A 347 18.42 0.54 -3.22
N ILE A 348 17.99 1.71 -2.77
CA ILE A 348 18.33 2.30 -1.48
C ILE A 348 17.05 2.73 -0.78
N CYS A 349 16.95 2.43 0.52
CA CYS A 349 15.93 2.96 1.41
C CYS A 349 16.63 3.74 2.53
N ASN A 350 16.34 5.03 2.64
CA ASN A 350 16.89 5.94 3.66
C ASN A 350 15.75 6.38 4.57
N LEU A 351 15.38 5.50 5.52
CA LEU A 351 14.14 5.59 6.31
C LEU A 351 13.98 6.91 7.06
N ASN A 352 15.08 7.50 7.53
CA ASN A 352 15.04 8.77 8.26
C ASN A 352 15.58 9.95 7.45
N ARG A 353 15.71 9.81 6.12
CA ARG A 353 16.23 10.84 5.22
C ARG A 353 17.58 11.42 5.71
N VAL A 354 18.45 10.56 6.23
CA VAL A 354 19.74 10.94 6.82
C VAL A 354 20.60 11.69 5.82
N SER A 355 21.14 12.84 6.25
CA SER A 355 22.14 13.58 5.51
C SER A 355 23.50 12.89 5.54
N ASP A 356 24.31 13.11 4.50
CA ASP A 356 25.72 12.68 4.47
C ASP A 356 25.93 11.16 4.61
N ALA A 357 24.87 10.37 4.39
CA ALA A 357 24.95 8.93 4.30
C ALA A 357 25.57 8.51 2.97
N SER A 358 26.20 7.34 2.96
CA SER A 358 26.89 6.82 1.80
C SER A 358 26.87 5.30 1.71
N ILE A 359 26.99 4.81 0.48
CA ILE A 359 27.21 3.39 0.18
C ILE A 359 28.60 3.24 -0.41
N SER A 360 29.36 2.30 0.13
CA SER A 360 30.72 1.98 -0.30
C SER A 360 30.77 0.58 -0.90
N PHE A 361 31.56 0.40 -1.96
CA PHE A 361 31.78 -0.92 -2.57
C PHE A 361 33.13 -1.01 -3.28
N CYS A 362 33.71 -2.21 -3.31
CA CYS A 362 34.87 -2.50 -4.16
C CYS A 362 34.37 -3.03 -5.51
N PRO A 363 34.74 -2.43 -6.65
CA PRO A 363 34.28 -2.89 -7.96
C PRO A 363 34.74 -4.31 -8.29
N GLN A 364 35.81 -4.82 -7.65
CA GLN A 364 36.27 -6.18 -7.87
C GLN A 364 35.34 -7.24 -7.27
N ASP A 365 34.52 -6.86 -6.29
CA ASP A 365 33.56 -7.75 -5.62
C ASP A 365 32.22 -7.81 -6.38
N ILE A 366 32.04 -6.96 -7.41
CA ILE A 366 30.80 -6.86 -8.19
C ILE A 366 31.10 -7.27 -9.65
N PRO A 367 30.67 -8.48 -10.09
CA PRO A 367 30.99 -9.01 -11.42
C PRO A 367 30.82 -8.03 -12.58
N GLY A 368 29.67 -7.36 -12.67
CA GLY A 368 29.36 -6.39 -13.72
C GLY A 368 30.18 -5.09 -13.69
N LEU A 369 30.94 -4.83 -12.61
CA LEU A 369 31.76 -3.62 -12.42
C LEU A 369 33.25 -3.90 -12.25
N LYS A 370 33.71 -5.15 -12.43
CA LYS A 370 35.13 -5.51 -12.30
C LYS A 370 36.03 -4.62 -13.15
N ASP A 371 37.22 -4.32 -12.63
CA ASP A 371 38.26 -3.51 -13.28
C ASP A 371 37.89 -2.04 -13.60
N MET A 372 36.76 -1.55 -13.11
CA MET A 372 36.42 -0.13 -13.26
C MET A 372 37.23 0.75 -12.29
N ASN A 373 37.83 1.82 -12.84
CA ASN A 373 38.45 2.90 -12.06
C ASN A 373 37.54 4.14 -11.94
N SER A 374 36.59 4.30 -12.85
CA SER A 374 35.56 5.33 -12.81
C SER A 374 34.28 4.82 -13.46
N VAL A 375 33.12 5.27 -13.00
CA VAL A 375 31.82 4.94 -13.62
C VAL A 375 30.88 6.14 -13.55
N THR A 376 30.11 6.34 -14.62
CA THR A 376 29.01 7.31 -14.62
C THR A 376 27.75 6.61 -14.12
N ALA A 377 27.13 7.17 -13.08
CA ALA A 377 25.97 6.62 -12.41
C ALA A 377 24.76 7.54 -12.57
N LEU A 378 23.61 6.96 -12.93
CA LEU A 378 22.32 7.63 -12.81
C LEU A 378 21.80 7.45 -11.39
N VAL A 379 21.47 8.55 -10.72
CA VAL A 379 20.77 8.55 -9.43
C VAL A 379 19.35 9.03 -9.63
N VAL A 380 18.39 8.28 -9.12
CA VAL A 380 16.96 8.58 -9.21
C VAL A 380 16.36 8.53 -7.80
N GLY A 381 15.78 9.62 -7.34
CA GLY A 381 15.08 9.70 -6.06
C GLY A 381 13.57 9.47 -6.18
N LEU A 382 12.94 9.08 -5.08
CA LEU A 382 11.48 9.01 -4.94
C LEU A 382 10.81 10.39 -5.09
N ASP A 383 11.54 11.47 -4.83
CA ASP A 383 11.12 12.86 -5.05
C ASP A 383 11.21 13.29 -6.52
N SER A 384 11.21 12.31 -7.43
CA SER A 384 11.40 12.44 -8.87
C SER A 384 12.72 13.06 -9.34
N LYS A 385 13.60 13.52 -8.43
CA LYS A 385 14.89 14.11 -8.83
C LYS A 385 15.78 13.07 -9.49
N ILE A 386 16.37 13.47 -10.62
CA ILE A 386 17.41 12.70 -11.29
C ILE A 386 18.73 13.48 -11.27
N SER A 387 19.83 12.76 -11.17
CA SER A 387 21.16 13.33 -11.33
C SER A 387 22.11 12.31 -11.93
N VAL A 388 23.20 12.79 -12.53
CA VAL A 388 24.28 11.95 -13.03
C VAL A 388 25.52 12.23 -12.19
N LEU A 389 26.10 11.18 -11.63
CA LEU A 389 27.31 11.25 -10.81
C LEU A 389 28.47 10.57 -11.53
N LYS A 390 29.61 11.25 -11.60
CA LYS A 390 30.87 10.60 -11.97
C LYS A 390 31.53 10.07 -10.70
N LEU A 391 31.59 8.75 -10.58
CA LEU A 391 32.23 8.09 -9.46
C LEU A 391 33.67 7.75 -9.83
N GLU A 392 34.59 8.03 -8.93
CA GLU A 392 36.00 7.69 -9.06
C GLU A 392 36.41 6.80 -7.90
N LYS A 393 37.16 5.75 -8.22
CA LYS A 393 37.65 4.78 -7.24
C LYS A 393 38.77 5.43 -6.42
N LYS A 394 38.62 5.43 -5.10
CA LYS A 394 39.64 5.90 -4.16
C LYS A 394 39.96 4.76 -3.19
N ASP A 395 41.24 4.45 -3.03
CA ASP A 395 41.71 3.40 -2.12
C ASP A 395 41.02 2.04 -2.34
N GLY A 396 40.77 1.69 -3.60
CA GLY A 396 40.10 0.44 -3.95
C GLY A 396 38.57 0.50 -3.97
N VAL A 397 37.96 1.59 -3.51
CA VAL A 397 36.53 1.65 -3.19
C VAL A 397 35.84 2.82 -3.92
N PHE A 398 34.61 2.59 -4.37
CA PHE A 398 33.69 3.65 -4.77
C PHE A 398 32.81 4.04 -3.59
N LYS A 399 32.56 5.35 -3.43
CA LYS A 399 31.66 5.90 -2.42
C LYS A 399 30.55 6.68 -3.11
N ILE A 400 29.31 6.25 -2.90
CA ILE A 400 28.11 6.86 -3.47
C ILE A 400 27.40 7.65 -2.37
N PRO A 401 27.09 8.95 -2.56
CA PRO A 401 26.24 9.69 -1.65
C PRO A 401 24.79 9.17 -1.74
N VAL A 402 24.16 8.97 -0.59
CA VAL A 402 22.75 8.53 -0.50
C VAL A 402 21.86 9.77 -0.53
N PRO A 403 20.89 9.85 -1.46
CA PRO A 403 19.91 10.93 -1.49
C PRO A 403 19.10 11.05 -0.19
N GLN A 404 18.75 12.28 0.21
CA GLN A 404 17.86 12.57 1.35
C GLN A 404 16.39 12.37 0.98
N THR A 405 16.05 11.18 0.48
CA THR A 405 14.67 10.77 0.16
C THR A 405 14.45 9.34 0.63
N LEU A 406 13.20 8.95 0.92
CA LEU A 406 12.89 7.66 1.55
C LEU A 406 13.37 6.46 0.70
N ALA A 407 13.29 6.58 -0.62
CA ALA A 407 13.75 5.58 -1.56
C ALA A 407 14.53 6.22 -2.72
N SER A 408 15.56 5.55 -3.20
CA SER A 408 16.30 5.97 -4.39
C SER A 408 16.99 4.79 -5.07
N SER A 409 17.43 4.97 -6.30
CA SER A 409 18.22 4.00 -7.04
C SER A 409 19.47 4.63 -7.63
N VAL A 410 20.53 3.83 -7.71
CA VAL A 410 21.79 4.18 -8.36
C VAL A 410 22.09 3.14 -9.43
N LEU A 411 21.97 3.53 -10.70
CA LEU A 411 22.27 2.68 -11.85
C LEU A 411 23.66 3.02 -12.39
N MET A 412 24.55 2.03 -12.42
CA MET A 412 25.91 2.12 -12.92
C MET A 412 26.08 1.23 -14.14
N ILE A 413 26.40 1.83 -15.28
CA ILE A 413 26.57 1.12 -16.54
C ILE A 413 28.06 1.10 -16.89
N LYS A 414 28.65 -0.11 -16.95
CA LYS A 414 30.00 -0.32 -17.46
C LYS A 414 29.99 -0.44 -18.97
N HIS A 415 29.06 -1.25 -19.48
CA HIS A 415 28.88 -1.50 -20.90
C HIS A 415 27.39 -1.74 -21.19
N ALA A 416 26.88 -1.04 -22.20
CA ALA A 416 25.55 -1.25 -22.75
C ALA A 416 25.57 -0.81 -24.23
N PRO A 417 24.57 -1.19 -25.05
CA PRO A 417 24.42 -0.61 -26.37
C PRO A 417 24.29 0.92 -26.27
N GLU A 418 24.71 1.64 -27.31
CA GLU A 418 24.80 3.11 -27.26
C GLU A 418 23.46 3.81 -27.00
N ASP A 419 22.35 3.16 -27.32
CA ASP A 419 21.01 3.69 -27.04
C ASP A 419 20.70 3.77 -25.53
N GLU A 420 21.40 3.00 -24.69
CA GLU A 420 21.29 3.05 -23.23
C GLU A 420 22.05 4.20 -22.58
N ASN A 421 22.93 4.88 -23.32
CA ASN A 421 23.63 6.06 -22.80
C ASN A 421 22.67 7.21 -22.51
N ILE A 422 21.50 7.25 -23.17
CA ILE A 422 20.47 8.24 -22.93
C ILE A 422 19.26 7.58 -22.30
N ARG A 423 18.90 8.05 -21.09
CA ARG A 423 17.67 7.65 -20.40
C ARG A 423 16.66 8.78 -20.52
N LEU A 424 15.43 8.42 -20.90
CA LEU A 424 14.32 9.35 -21.09
C LEU A 424 13.22 9.04 -20.08
N PHE A 425 12.77 10.08 -19.38
CA PHE A 425 11.68 10.00 -18.42
C PHE A 425 10.69 11.14 -18.68
N SER A 426 9.45 10.91 -18.28
CA SER A 426 8.41 11.92 -18.36
C SER A 426 7.39 11.73 -17.24
N GLU A 427 6.80 12.83 -16.79
CA GLU A 427 5.73 12.80 -15.81
C GLU A 427 4.91 14.10 -15.87
N GLN A 428 3.68 14.05 -15.38
CA GLN A 428 2.94 15.24 -14.96
C GLN A 428 3.21 15.42 -13.45
N PRO A 429 4.05 16.39 -13.04
CA PRO A 429 4.37 16.58 -11.63
C PRO A 429 3.14 16.96 -10.82
N LEU A 430 3.05 16.44 -9.60
CA LEU A 430 2.05 16.82 -8.61
C LEU A 430 2.65 17.88 -7.68
N GLU A 431 2.93 19.06 -8.22
CA GLU A 431 3.47 20.19 -7.46
C GLU A 431 2.56 21.42 -7.57
N ALA A 432 2.72 22.33 -6.62
CA ALA A 432 1.97 23.58 -6.60
C ALA A 432 2.35 24.42 -7.83
N SER A 433 1.40 24.61 -8.76
CA SER A 433 1.62 25.39 -9.96
C SER A 433 0.33 26.07 -10.43
N GLU A 434 0.48 27.24 -11.05
CA GLU A 434 -0.65 27.93 -11.69
C GLU A 434 -1.22 27.13 -12.86
N LYS A 435 -0.35 26.42 -13.58
CA LYS A 435 -0.71 25.59 -14.74
C LYS A 435 -0.26 24.15 -14.59
N SER A 436 -1.08 23.22 -15.05
CA SER A 436 -0.64 21.86 -15.32
C SER A 436 0.50 21.89 -16.34
N HIS A 437 1.49 21.03 -16.14
CA HIS A 437 2.61 20.93 -17.06
C HIS A 437 3.10 19.48 -17.16
N LEU A 438 3.76 19.19 -18.28
CA LEU A 438 4.48 17.96 -18.54
C LEU A 438 5.98 18.23 -18.35
N LYS A 439 6.63 17.41 -17.52
CA LYS A 439 8.07 17.45 -17.29
C LYS A 439 8.73 16.31 -18.05
N ILE A 440 9.69 16.64 -18.90
CA ILE A 440 10.50 15.70 -19.68
C ILE A 440 11.92 15.80 -19.15
N MET A 441 12.48 14.67 -18.74
CA MET A 441 13.80 14.57 -18.14
C MET A 441 14.65 13.61 -18.95
N CYS A 442 15.86 14.03 -19.27
CA CYS A 442 16.85 13.20 -19.95
C CYS A 442 18.10 13.08 -19.07
N ALA A 443 18.70 11.89 -19.03
CA ALA A 443 20.02 11.70 -18.44
C ALA A 443 20.97 11.15 -19.50
N ASN A 444 22.15 11.75 -19.61
CA ASN A 444 23.22 11.32 -20.50
C ASN A 444 24.37 10.75 -19.69
N LEU A 445 24.61 9.45 -19.85
CA LEU A 445 25.63 8.68 -19.17
C LEU A 445 26.94 8.58 -19.97
N SER A 446 26.95 9.10 -21.20
CA SER A 446 28.15 9.16 -22.04
C SER A 446 29.02 10.38 -21.73
N ASP A 447 30.26 10.32 -22.21
CA ASP A 447 31.26 11.38 -22.12
C ASP A 447 31.11 12.47 -23.20
N GLU A 448 30.11 12.34 -24.07
CA GLU A 448 29.84 13.28 -25.15
C GLU A 448 28.48 13.94 -24.97
N LYS A 449 28.39 15.21 -25.37
CA LYS A 449 27.11 15.91 -25.41
C LYS A 449 26.23 15.34 -26.52
N VAL A 450 24.93 15.27 -26.27
CA VAL A 450 23.95 14.79 -27.25
C VAL A 450 22.97 15.91 -27.57
N ASN A 451 22.77 16.17 -28.86
CA ASN A 451 21.67 16.99 -29.34
C ASN A 451 20.57 16.06 -29.82
N ALA A 452 19.40 16.14 -29.20
CA ALA A 452 18.27 15.29 -29.52
C ALA A 452 17.07 16.13 -29.97
N SER A 453 16.33 15.60 -30.93
CA SER A 453 15.01 16.11 -31.31
C SER A 453 13.95 15.38 -30.49
N VAL A 454 13.01 16.14 -29.93
CA VAL A 454 11.88 15.62 -29.16
C VAL A 454 10.59 15.96 -29.89
N SER A 455 9.74 14.96 -30.06
CA SER A 455 8.35 15.14 -30.47
C SER A 455 7.41 14.66 -29.37
N VAL A 456 6.39 15.45 -29.07
CA VAL A 456 5.35 15.16 -28.08
C VAL A 456 4.00 15.17 -28.76
N SER A 457 3.27 14.06 -28.68
CA SER A 457 1.90 13.93 -29.16
C SER A 457 0.96 13.61 -28.01
N ALA A 458 -0.15 14.36 -27.92
CA ALA A 458 -1.24 14.12 -27.00
C ALA A 458 -2.55 14.53 -27.71
N ASP A 459 -3.52 13.62 -27.79
CA ASP A 459 -4.71 13.82 -28.62
C ASP A 459 -5.70 14.82 -28.02
N LEU A 460 -5.77 14.88 -26.69
CA LEU A 460 -6.74 15.72 -25.98
C LEU A 460 -6.11 16.97 -25.36
N PHE A 461 -4.80 17.02 -25.20
CA PHE A 461 -4.12 18.14 -24.53
C PHE A 461 -3.56 19.18 -25.50
N ASN A 462 -3.78 20.44 -25.13
CA ASN A 462 -3.16 21.59 -25.75
C ASN A 462 -1.82 21.85 -25.08
N LEU A 463 -0.77 21.28 -25.66
CA LEU A 463 0.61 21.48 -25.26
C LEU A 463 1.14 22.80 -25.82
N SER A 464 1.88 23.57 -25.02
CA SER A 464 2.52 24.81 -25.47
C SER A 464 3.57 24.60 -26.58
N GLU A 465 4.12 23.39 -26.65
CA GLU A 465 5.16 23.00 -27.59
C GLU A 465 5.04 21.49 -27.88
N LYS A 466 5.14 21.09 -29.16
CA LYS A 466 5.02 19.69 -29.59
C LYS A 466 6.30 19.15 -30.21
N GLU A 467 7.19 20.02 -30.69
CA GLU A 467 8.48 19.64 -31.27
C GLU A 467 9.53 20.62 -30.80
N PHE A 468 10.67 20.12 -30.33
CA PHE A 468 11.78 20.95 -29.87
C PHE A 468 13.09 20.17 -29.87
N ASN A 469 14.21 20.88 -29.80
CA ASN A 469 15.52 20.27 -29.59
C ASN A 469 15.94 20.41 -28.13
N ILE A 470 16.58 19.38 -27.59
CA ILE A 470 17.17 19.39 -26.25
C ILE A 470 18.66 19.05 -26.36
N GLU A 471 19.51 19.91 -25.81
CA GLU A 471 20.93 19.60 -25.61
C GLU A 471 21.05 18.89 -24.25
N ILE A 472 21.60 17.68 -24.25
CA ILE A 472 21.82 16.87 -23.06
C ILE A 472 23.34 16.80 -22.83
N PRO A 473 23.89 17.56 -21.86
CA PRO A 473 25.33 17.63 -21.66
C PRO A 473 25.92 16.26 -21.29
N ALA A 474 27.22 16.07 -21.56
CA ALA A 474 27.94 14.85 -21.18
C ALA A 474 27.87 14.63 -19.66
N CYS A 475 27.65 13.37 -19.24
CA CYS A 475 27.55 12.99 -17.83
C CYS A 475 26.62 13.89 -17.00
N ALA A 476 25.49 14.31 -17.56
CA ALA A 476 24.58 15.27 -16.94
C ALA A 476 23.11 14.95 -17.27
N THR A 477 22.22 15.75 -16.69
CA THR A 477 20.79 15.71 -16.97
C THR A 477 20.36 16.96 -17.74
N ALA A 478 19.27 16.83 -18.50
CA ALA A 478 18.57 17.97 -19.10
C ALA A 478 17.07 17.83 -18.82
N GLU A 479 16.38 18.96 -18.70
CA GLU A 479 14.96 19.01 -18.37
C GLU A 479 14.25 20.01 -19.27
N LYS A 480 13.00 19.68 -19.63
CA LYS A 480 12.07 20.55 -20.32
C LYS A 480 10.70 20.48 -19.65
N ILE A 481 10.11 21.64 -19.41
CA ILE A 481 8.73 21.79 -18.95
C ILE A 481 7.88 22.28 -20.12
N ILE A 482 6.71 21.65 -20.31
CA ILE A 482 5.73 22.00 -21.34
C ILE A 482 4.40 22.30 -20.66
N ASP A 483 3.89 23.51 -20.84
CA ASP A 483 2.61 23.92 -20.27
C ASP A 483 1.45 23.16 -20.94
N ILE A 484 0.43 22.87 -20.15
CA ILE A 484 -0.80 22.22 -20.58
C ILE A 484 -1.96 23.20 -20.35
N SER A 485 -2.49 23.81 -21.41
CA SER A 485 -3.42 24.93 -21.26
C SER A 485 -4.87 24.54 -20.97
N ASN A 486 -5.29 23.33 -21.32
CA ASN A 486 -6.68 22.85 -21.18
C ASN A 486 -6.83 21.69 -20.18
N ALA A 487 -5.89 21.51 -19.25
CA ALA A 487 -5.89 20.34 -18.36
C ALA A 487 -7.18 20.18 -17.53
N ASP A 488 -7.80 21.28 -17.14
CA ASP A 488 -9.02 21.31 -16.33
C ASP A 488 -10.31 21.09 -17.17
N GLU A 489 -10.22 21.15 -18.51
CA GLU A 489 -11.38 21.04 -19.42
C GLU A 489 -11.59 19.62 -19.95
N LEU A 490 -10.72 18.69 -19.55
CA LEU A 490 -10.64 17.38 -20.13
C LEU A 490 -11.63 16.40 -19.54
N LYS A 491 -12.27 15.65 -20.44
CA LYS A 491 -13.33 14.69 -20.11
C LYS A 491 -12.86 13.24 -20.12
N ALA A 492 -11.73 12.99 -20.78
CA ALA A 492 -11.14 11.67 -20.91
C ALA A 492 -9.63 11.73 -20.64
N ARG A 493 -9.07 10.57 -20.26
CA ARG A 493 -7.62 10.44 -20.09
C ARG A 493 -6.94 10.38 -21.44
N THR A 494 -5.70 10.84 -21.48
CA THR A 494 -4.81 10.54 -22.59
C THR A 494 -3.37 10.51 -22.10
N CYS A 495 -2.49 9.92 -22.90
CA CYS A 495 -1.06 9.96 -22.66
C CYS A 495 -0.45 11.05 -23.54
N ALA A 496 0.52 11.78 -23.01
CA ALA A 496 1.54 12.35 -23.87
C ALA A 496 2.50 11.20 -24.25
N GLU A 497 2.64 10.93 -25.54
CA GLU A 497 3.73 10.13 -26.07
C GLU A 497 4.91 11.05 -26.36
N ILE A 498 6.06 10.75 -25.79
CA ILE A 498 7.29 11.51 -25.96
C ILE A 498 8.25 10.62 -26.72
N ARG A 499 8.74 11.10 -27.86
CA ARG A 499 9.78 10.43 -28.65
C ARG A 499 11.00 11.32 -28.71
N LEU A 500 12.13 10.77 -28.30
CA LEU A 500 13.45 11.38 -28.35
C LEU A 500 14.24 10.69 -29.46
N ALA A 501 14.78 11.45 -30.40
CA ALA A 501 15.63 10.94 -31.48
C ALA A 501 16.97 11.67 -31.49
N TRP A 502 18.07 10.93 -31.63
CA TRP A 502 19.42 11.51 -31.68
C TRP A 502 20.35 10.69 -32.58
N LYS A 503 21.50 11.28 -32.93
CA LYS A 503 22.56 10.61 -33.68
C LYS A 503 23.74 10.34 -32.74
N GLY A 504 24.06 9.07 -32.53
CA GLY A 504 25.27 8.66 -31.83
C GLY A 504 26.41 8.30 -32.79
N LYS A 505 27.46 7.69 -32.25
CA LYS A 505 28.66 7.23 -32.94
C LYS A 505 28.36 6.09 -33.92
N THR A 506 27.49 5.16 -33.52
CA THR A 506 27.22 3.94 -34.28
C THR A 506 25.92 3.99 -35.10
N GLY A 507 25.10 5.03 -34.94
CA GLY A 507 23.86 5.15 -35.70
C GLY A 507 22.93 6.25 -35.21
N SER A 508 21.69 6.20 -35.71
CA SER A 508 20.58 7.02 -35.20
C SER A 508 19.76 6.19 -34.23
N PHE A 509 19.39 6.80 -33.11
CA PHE A 509 18.68 6.14 -32.03
C PHE A 509 17.36 6.84 -31.74
N LYS A 510 16.45 6.09 -31.14
CA LYS A 510 15.19 6.61 -30.62
C LYS A 510 14.87 6.00 -29.26
N LYS A 511 14.31 6.80 -28.37
CA LYS A 511 13.69 6.35 -27.12
C LYS A 511 12.30 6.94 -27.03
N GLU A 512 11.40 6.18 -26.44
CA GLU A 512 9.99 6.55 -26.31
C GLU A 512 9.58 6.35 -24.86
N THR A 513 8.77 7.27 -24.36
CA THR A 513 8.14 7.15 -23.05
C THR A 513 6.73 7.74 -23.12
N LYS A 514 5.91 7.43 -22.12
CA LYS A 514 4.56 7.94 -21.99
C LYS A 514 4.41 8.62 -20.65
N ALA A 515 3.89 9.84 -20.64
CA ALA A 515 3.39 10.46 -19.42
C ALA A 515 1.87 10.41 -19.46
N LEU A 516 1.26 9.69 -18.52
CA LEU A 516 -0.18 9.80 -18.36
C LEU A 516 -0.50 11.18 -17.80
N LEU A 517 -1.38 11.87 -18.51
CA LEU A 517 -1.86 13.18 -18.13
C LEU A 517 -3.28 13.02 -17.55
N TYR A 518 -3.48 13.52 -16.34
CA TYR A 518 -4.69 13.30 -15.55
C TYR A 518 -5.53 14.59 -15.45
N PRO A 519 -6.79 14.57 -15.88
CA PRO A 519 -7.69 15.68 -15.63
C PRO A 519 -8.22 15.64 -14.18
N PRO A 520 -8.59 16.77 -13.58
CA PRO A 520 -9.08 16.80 -12.20
C PRO A 520 -10.27 15.86 -11.94
N VAL A 521 -11.18 15.70 -12.91
CA VAL A 521 -12.36 14.81 -12.87
C VAL A 521 -12.47 14.07 -14.20
N LEU A 522 -12.98 12.85 -14.18
CA LEU A 522 -13.22 12.02 -15.37
C LEU A 522 -14.68 11.69 -15.53
N ASN A 523 -15.18 11.68 -16.76
CA ASN A 523 -16.58 11.35 -17.04
C ASN A 523 -17.56 12.10 -16.11
N GLY A 524 -17.25 13.35 -15.76
CA GLY A 524 -18.06 14.15 -14.83
C GLY A 524 -19.40 14.57 -15.43
N ASP A 525 -19.49 14.55 -16.76
CA ASP A 525 -20.71 14.73 -17.55
C ASP A 525 -21.46 13.41 -17.80
N PHE A 526 -20.94 12.28 -17.33
CA PHE A 526 -21.59 10.96 -17.43
C PHE A 526 -21.92 10.50 -18.85
N GLU A 527 -21.21 11.03 -19.85
CA GLU A 527 -21.45 10.72 -21.27
C GLU A 527 -20.76 9.43 -21.74
N THR A 528 -19.82 8.91 -20.94
CA THR A 528 -19.00 7.73 -21.28
C THR A 528 -19.56 6.47 -20.60
N ASP A 529 -19.92 5.51 -21.45
CA ASP A 529 -20.37 4.14 -21.14
C ASP A 529 -19.88 3.23 -22.29
N GLU A 530 -18.58 2.90 -22.28
CA GLU A 530 -17.90 2.20 -23.38
C GLU A 530 -18.42 0.77 -23.55
N ASN A 531 -18.82 0.11 -22.47
CA ASN A 531 -19.32 -1.27 -22.46
C ASN A 531 -20.86 -1.35 -22.63
N LYS A 532 -21.57 -0.21 -22.58
CA LYS A 532 -23.02 -0.10 -22.76
C LYS A 532 -23.81 -0.84 -21.69
N ASP A 533 -23.30 -0.85 -20.46
CA ASP A 533 -23.92 -1.55 -19.34
C ASP A 533 -24.94 -0.68 -18.58
N GLY A 534 -25.06 0.61 -18.94
CA GLY A 534 -25.96 1.57 -18.32
C GLY A 534 -25.42 2.19 -17.02
N TYR A 535 -24.13 2.04 -16.74
CA TYR A 535 -23.45 2.62 -15.59
C TYR A 535 -22.35 3.59 -16.02
N ALA A 536 -22.04 4.58 -15.17
CA ALA A 536 -21.05 5.59 -15.49
C ALA A 536 -19.62 5.04 -15.40
N ASP A 537 -18.86 5.09 -16.50
CA ASP A 537 -17.46 4.70 -16.46
C ASP A 537 -16.63 5.57 -15.49
N VAL A 538 -15.69 4.94 -14.76
CA VAL A 538 -14.75 5.59 -13.81
C VAL A 538 -15.41 6.05 -12.49
N TRP A 539 -16.73 5.89 -12.34
CA TRP A 539 -17.45 6.18 -11.11
C TRP A 539 -17.93 4.87 -10.45
N GLY A 540 -17.76 4.73 -9.14
CA GLY A 540 -18.21 3.55 -8.41
C GLY A 540 -17.99 3.66 -6.90
N THR A 541 -18.53 2.73 -6.10
CA THR A 541 -18.23 2.74 -4.66
C THR A 541 -16.80 2.25 -4.40
N ASP A 542 -16.02 3.02 -3.63
CA ASP A 542 -14.68 2.65 -3.16
C ASP A 542 -14.66 1.49 -2.13
N SER A 543 -15.82 0.89 -1.83
CA SER A 543 -16.03 -0.12 -0.78
C SER A 543 -16.21 -1.52 -1.37
N ALA A 544 -15.19 -2.01 -2.07
CA ALA A 544 -15.16 -3.39 -2.55
C ALA A 544 -15.43 -4.39 -1.40
N GLY A 545 -14.93 -4.12 -0.18
CA GLY A 545 -15.23 -4.94 0.99
C GLY A 545 -16.72 -5.01 1.34
N PHE A 546 -17.48 -3.94 1.14
CA PHE A 546 -18.92 -3.95 1.37
C PHE A 546 -19.68 -4.65 0.24
N PHE A 547 -19.29 -4.46 -1.02
CA PHE A 547 -19.85 -5.24 -2.13
C PHE A 547 -19.65 -6.73 -1.93
N HIS A 548 -18.48 -7.13 -1.45
CA HIS A 548 -18.22 -8.49 -1.03
C HIS A 548 -19.19 -8.95 0.05
N THR A 549 -19.40 -8.11 1.07
CA THR A 549 -20.34 -8.38 2.17
C THR A 549 -21.78 -8.54 1.65
N LEU A 550 -22.23 -7.67 0.73
CA LEU A 550 -23.55 -7.82 0.11
C LEU A 550 -23.64 -9.10 -0.72
N ALA A 551 -22.63 -9.34 -1.57
CA ALA A 551 -22.54 -10.54 -2.41
C ALA A 551 -22.56 -11.82 -1.60
N GLN A 552 -21.93 -11.82 -0.42
CA GLN A 552 -21.86 -12.98 0.46
C GLN A 552 -23.12 -13.17 1.30
N PHE A 553 -23.58 -12.11 1.94
CA PHE A 553 -24.48 -12.28 3.07
C PHE A 553 -25.92 -11.91 2.78
N THR A 554 -26.25 -11.26 1.66
CA THR A 554 -27.64 -10.86 1.39
C THR A 554 -28.37 -11.84 0.47
N VAL A 555 -29.68 -12.03 0.66
CA VAL A 555 -30.51 -12.98 -0.11
C VAL A 555 -31.19 -12.31 -1.32
N ASP A 556 -31.51 -11.04 -1.17
CA ASP A 556 -32.40 -10.26 -2.00
C ASP A 556 -31.74 -9.02 -2.61
N ALA A 557 -30.44 -8.82 -2.40
CA ALA A 557 -29.71 -7.82 -3.17
C ALA A 557 -29.80 -8.13 -4.68
N PRO A 558 -29.95 -7.10 -5.52
CA PRO A 558 -30.11 -7.27 -6.95
C PRO A 558 -28.85 -7.91 -7.56
N ALA A 559 -29.05 -8.65 -8.65
CA ALA A 559 -27.99 -9.08 -9.54
C ALA A 559 -28.21 -8.42 -10.91
N PRO A 560 -27.22 -7.69 -11.45
CA PRO A 560 -25.90 -7.50 -10.86
C PRO A 560 -25.94 -6.45 -9.72
N LEU A 561 -25.06 -6.56 -8.72
CA LEU A 561 -24.97 -5.65 -7.56
C LEU A 561 -24.65 -4.21 -7.97
N LEU A 562 -23.99 -4.09 -9.09
CA LEU A 562 -24.45 -3.32 -10.25
C LEU A 562 -25.07 -1.95 -9.93
N GLY A 563 -26.40 -1.94 -9.99
CA GLY A 563 -27.26 -0.77 -9.84
C GLY A 563 -27.39 -0.23 -8.42
N LEU A 564 -26.56 -0.70 -7.47
CA LEU A 564 -26.51 -0.14 -6.13
C LEU A 564 -25.69 1.16 -6.04
N ASP A 565 -24.79 1.40 -7.00
CA ASP A 565 -23.90 2.59 -7.05
C ASP A 565 -24.57 3.79 -7.73
N GLY A 566 -25.56 3.56 -8.59
CA GLY A 566 -26.20 4.56 -9.43
C GLY A 566 -26.26 4.12 -10.88
N GLU A 567 -27.22 4.64 -11.64
CA GLU A 567 -27.52 4.25 -13.03
C GLU A 567 -27.46 5.48 -13.94
N LEU A 568 -27.01 5.31 -15.18
CA LEU A 568 -27.13 6.35 -16.20
C LEU A 568 -28.61 6.51 -16.61
N ASP A 569 -29.14 7.72 -16.47
CA ASP A 569 -30.52 8.06 -16.79
C ASP A 569 -30.58 9.00 -17.99
N SER A 570 -31.02 8.46 -19.14
CA SER A 570 -31.23 9.21 -20.38
C SER A 570 -32.54 9.98 -20.44
N SER A 571 -33.45 9.75 -19.50
CA SER A 571 -34.75 10.44 -19.44
C SER A 571 -34.70 11.76 -18.67
N ASN A 572 -33.65 11.98 -17.87
CA ASN A 572 -33.49 13.16 -17.03
C ASN A 572 -32.14 13.90 -17.15
N PRO A 573 -31.42 13.95 -18.29
CA PRO A 573 -30.13 14.66 -18.35
C PRO A 573 -30.28 16.15 -18.03
N LYS A 574 -29.27 16.76 -17.37
CA LYS A 574 -29.18 18.23 -17.30
C LYS A 574 -28.76 18.78 -18.65
N GLU A 575 -27.71 18.19 -19.22
CA GLU A 575 -27.14 18.45 -20.54
C GLU A 575 -26.67 17.10 -21.12
N GLY A 576 -26.44 17.02 -22.44
CA GLY A 576 -25.96 15.78 -23.04
C GLY A 576 -27.01 14.66 -23.12
N LYS A 577 -26.54 13.41 -23.00
CA LYS A 577 -27.33 12.18 -23.12
C LYS A 577 -27.75 11.62 -21.77
N TYR A 578 -26.94 11.75 -20.73
CA TYR A 578 -27.16 11.06 -19.48
C TYR A 578 -27.00 11.97 -18.27
N SER A 579 -27.63 11.59 -17.17
CA SER A 579 -27.30 12.04 -15.82
C SER A 579 -27.07 10.82 -14.94
N LEU A 580 -26.38 10.97 -13.82
CA LEU A 580 -26.22 9.88 -12.87
C LEU A 580 -27.38 9.88 -11.86
N LYS A 581 -28.12 8.78 -11.81
CA LYS A 581 -29.26 8.58 -10.90
C LYS A 581 -28.88 7.67 -9.74
N LEU A 582 -28.92 8.20 -8.52
CA LEU A 582 -28.79 7.46 -7.28
C LEU A 582 -30.17 7.18 -6.70
N ARG A 583 -30.43 5.89 -6.44
CA ARG A 583 -31.65 5.45 -5.77
C ARG A 583 -31.64 5.91 -4.30
N GLY A 584 -32.81 5.90 -3.68
CA GLY A 584 -32.92 6.06 -2.24
C GLY A 584 -32.35 4.87 -1.46
N ARG A 585 -32.42 4.95 -0.15
CA ARG A 585 -32.07 3.90 0.81
C ARG A 585 -32.68 2.55 0.41
N MET A 586 -31.85 1.51 0.41
CA MET A 586 -32.26 0.14 0.13
C MET A 586 -32.10 -0.73 1.38
N THR A 587 -32.91 -1.78 1.45
CA THR A 587 -32.99 -2.68 2.61
C THR A 587 -32.85 -4.10 2.10
N PHE A 588 -31.90 -4.88 2.64
CA PHE A 588 -31.62 -6.25 2.26
C PHE A 588 -31.72 -7.19 3.45
N HIS A 589 -32.10 -8.43 3.21
CA HIS A 589 -32.14 -9.48 4.21
C HIS A 589 -30.84 -10.26 4.19
N TYR A 590 -30.23 -10.44 5.35
CA TYR A 590 -29.11 -11.35 5.50
C TYR A 590 -29.57 -12.80 5.39
N ARG A 591 -28.73 -13.66 4.82
CA ARG A 591 -28.92 -15.11 4.87
C ARG A 591 -28.80 -15.52 6.34
N ASP A 592 -29.84 -16.17 6.83
CA ASP A 592 -29.79 -16.74 8.17
C ASP A 592 -28.94 -18.01 8.14
N PHE A 593 -27.95 -18.07 9.03
CA PHE A 593 -27.10 -19.25 9.23
C PHE A 593 -27.52 -20.00 10.51
N GLU A 594 -28.81 -20.02 10.85
CA GLU A 594 -29.33 -20.63 12.09
C GLU A 594 -28.72 -22.01 12.34
N GLY A 595 -28.00 -22.17 13.46
CA GLY A 595 -27.54 -23.46 13.97
C GLY A 595 -26.03 -23.72 13.93
N THR A 596 -25.23 -22.92 13.21
CA THR A 596 -23.78 -23.14 13.15
C THR A 596 -23.05 -21.99 13.85
N ALA A 597 -22.45 -22.27 15.01
CA ALA A 597 -21.66 -21.28 15.74
C ALA A 597 -20.55 -20.71 14.84
N VAL A 598 -20.64 -19.43 14.47
CA VAL A 598 -19.49 -18.66 13.96
C VAL A 598 -18.49 -18.60 15.12
N ALA A 599 -17.53 -19.54 15.14
CA ALA A 599 -16.75 -19.84 16.34
C ALA A 599 -15.58 -18.87 16.55
N ASP A 600 -15.03 -18.25 15.50
CA ASP A 600 -13.74 -17.55 15.62
C ASP A 600 -13.65 -16.17 14.96
N TRP A 601 -14.66 -15.74 14.18
CA TRP A 601 -14.80 -14.33 13.83
C TRP A 601 -15.68 -13.64 14.86
N ASP A 602 -15.24 -12.48 15.38
CA ASP A 602 -16.05 -11.55 16.17
C ASP A 602 -17.14 -10.90 15.29
N ALA A 603 -17.96 -11.74 14.65
CA ALA A 603 -19.16 -11.39 13.94
C ALA A 603 -20.33 -11.21 14.94
N SER A 604 -20.03 -10.67 16.11
CA SER A 604 -21.04 -10.24 17.09
C SER A 604 -22.05 -9.28 16.45
N TRP A 605 -21.65 -8.54 15.41
CA TRP A 605 -22.53 -7.72 14.59
C TRP A 605 -23.52 -8.53 13.72
N LEU A 606 -23.12 -9.65 13.10
CA LEU A 606 -24.03 -10.52 12.32
C LEU A 606 -25.00 -11.29 13.23
N LYS A 607 -24.51 -11.80 14.38
CA LYS A 607 -25.35 -12.55 15.34
C LYS A 607 -26.45 -11.70 16.00
N GLN A 608 -26.35 -10.37 15.95
CA GLN A 608 -27.33 -9.45 16.54
C GLN A 608 -28.38 -8.92 15.55
N SER A 609 -28.20 -9.08 14.23
CA SER A 609 -29.07 -8.42 13.25
C SER A 609 -30.16 -9.36 12.71
N LYS A 610 -31.24 -9.54 13.48
CA LYS A 610 -32.58 -9.78 12.88
C LYS A 610 -33.08 -8.56 12.08
N LYS A 611 -32.34 -7.46 12.13
CA LYS A 611 -32.62 -6.23 11.39
C LYS A 611 -32.04 -6.37 9.97
N PRO A 612 -32.77 -5.91 8.95
CA PRO A 612 -32.25 -5.94 7.60
C PRO A 612 -31.02 -5.03 7.45
N ALA A 613 -30.12 -5.39 6.55
CA ALA A 613 -29.01 -4.57 6.12
C ALA A 613 -29.57 -3.32 5.43
N ILE A 614 -29.13 -2.13 5.85
CA ILE A 614 -29.51 -0.89 5.18
C ILE A 614 -28.32 -0.46 4.33
N TRP A 615 -28.55 -0.27 3.03
CA TRP A 615 -27.59 0.31 2.12
C TRP A 615 -28.00 1.71 1.71
N PHE A 616 -27.01 2.58 1.66
CA PHE A 616 -27.12 3.93 1.15
C PHE A 616 -26.29 3.99 -0.11
N PRO A 617 -26.92 4.15 -1.29
CA PRO A 617 -26.20 4.35 -2.53
C PRO A 617 -25.13 5.41 -2.36
N GLU A 618 -23.91 5.02 -2.65
CA GLU A 618 -22.74 5.86 -2.63
C GLU A 618 -22.05 5.67 -3.98
N ILE A 619 -21.56 6.75 -4.55
CA ILE A 619 -20.67 6.68 -5.70
C ILE A 619 -19.51 7.60 -5.43
N THR A 620 -18.34 7.14 -5.82
CA THR A 620 -17.10 7.86 -5.60
C THR A 620 -16.30 7.93 -6.88
N GLN A 621 -15.55 9.01 -7.01
CA GLN A 621 -14.43 9.08 -7.92
C GLN A 621 -13.22 9.58 -7.16
N ARG A 622 -12.13 8.82 -7.25
CA ARG A 622 -10.84 9.32 -6.78
C ARG A 622 -10.29 10.31 -7.79
N ILE A 623 -9.93 11.48 -7.29
CA ILE A 623 -9.40 12.58 -8.08
C ILE A 623 -7.95 12.86 -7.68
N ILE A 624 -7.24 13.53 -8.57
CA ILE A 624 -5.86 13.93 -8.36
C ILE A 624 -5.78 15.44 -8.60
N LEU A 625 -5.55 16.17 -7.52
CA LEU A 625 -5.34 17.61 -7.54
C LEU A 625 -3.90 17.91 -7.16
N ASN A 626 -3.36 18.99 -7.70
CA ASN A 626 -2.04 19.48 -7.32
C ASN A 626 -2.07 19.92 -5.85
N PRO A 627 -1.07 19.53 -5.05
CA PRO A 627 -1.00 19.94 -3.65
C PRO A 627 -0.84 21.45 -3.56
N ASN A 628 -1.41 22.03 -2.50
CA ASN A 628 -1.36 23.49 -2.25
C ASN A 628 -1.97 24.35 -3.37
N THR A 629 -2.79 23.78 -4.24
CA THR A 629 -3.59 24.51 -5.25
C THR A 629 -5.05 24.56 -4.79
N ALA A 630 -5.70 25.73 -4.92
CA ALA A 630 -7.14 25.86 -4.65
C ALA A 630 -7.94 25.51 -5.91
N TYR A 631 -9.12 24.95 -5.69
CA TYR A 631 -10.02 24.56 -6.76
C TYR A 631 -11.45 25.02 -6.48
N GLU A 632 -12.27 25.13 -7.53
CA GLU A 632 -13.72 25.17 -7.42
C GLU A 632 -14.29 23.94 -8.09
N LEU A 633 -15.04 23.17 -7.32
CA LEU A 633 -15.88 22.10 -7.83
C LEU A 633 -17.26 22.68 -8.12
N SER A 634 -17.82 22.37 -9.28
CA SER A 634 -19.21 22.69 -9.62
C SER A 634 -19.92 21.45 -10.16
N PHE A 635 -21.22 21.38 -9.95
CA PHE A 635 -22.05 20.27 -10.41
C PHE A 635 -23.53 20.67 -10.40
N TRP A 636 -24.36 19.92 -11.11
CA TRP A 636 -25.80 20.05 -11.05
C TRP A 636 -26.41 18.93 -10.22
N ALA A 637 -27.46 19.25 -9.47
CA ALA A 637 -28.21 18.25 -8.70
C ALA A 637 -29.72 18.47 -8.80
N LYS A 638 -30.47 17.38 -8.67
CA LYS A 638 -31.94 17.33 -8.68
C LYS A 638 -32.44 16.20 -7.76
N THR A 639 -33.54 16.41 -7.05
CA THR A 639 -34.28 15.38 -6.31
C THR A 639 -35.73 15.28 -6.82
N ASP A 640 -36.43 14.19 -6.55
CA ASP A 640 -37.86 14.03 -6.83
C ASP A 640 -38.75 14.70 -5.76
N ALA A 641 -38.35 14.64 -4.50
CA ALA A 641 -38.95 15.41 -3.42
C ALA A 641 -37.91 15.93 -2.41
N VAL A 642 -38.41 16.63 -1.39
CA VAL A 642 -37.60 17.15 -0.29
C VAL A 642 -37.00 15.98 0.49
N ALA A 643 -35.68 15.87 0.48
CA ALA A 643 -34.98 14.86 1.27
C ALA A 643 -34.98 15.27 2.75
N LYS A 644 -35.61 14.45 3.61
CA LYS A 644 -35.61 14.65 5.08
C LYS A 644 -34.37 14.09 5.77
N ASP A 645 -33.69 13.16 5.10
CA ASP A 645 -32.45 12.55 5.52
C ASP A 645 -31.29 13.07 4.66
N ASN A 646 -30.05 12.76 5.07
CA ASN A 646 -28.85 13.34 4.47
C ASN A 646 -28.60 12.79 3.06
N ILE A 647 -28.67 13.65 2.04
CA ILE A 647 -27.93 13.45 0.79
C ILE A 647 -26.68 14.30 0.92
N THR A 648 -25.50 13.71 0.71
CA THR A 648 -24.23 14.40 0.88
C THR A 648 -23.39 14.34 -0.39
N PHE A 649 -22.86 15.49 -0.79
CA PHE A 649 -21.80 15.60 -1.79
C PHE A 649 -20.54 16.06 -1.06
N GLU A 650 -19.53 15.20 -0.98
CA GLU A 650 -18.26 15.46 -0.31
C GLU A 650 -17.14 15.63 -1.35
N ALA A 651 -16.24 16.55 -1.07
CA ALA A 651 -15.05 16.85 -1.85
C ALA A 651 -13.81 16.90 -0.93
N PRO A 652 -12.59 16.91 -1.49
CA PRO A 652 -11.36 16.99 -0.69
C PRO A 652 -11.31 18.20 0.23
N GLY A 653 -10.57 18.06 1.34
CA GLY A 653 -10.45 19.12 2.34
C GLY A 653 -11.60 19.21 3.34
N GLY A 654 -12.44 18.16 3.42
CA GLY A 654 -13.59 18.12 4.33
C GLY A 654 -14.74 19.03 3.90
N VAL A 655 -14.78 19.42 2.63
CA VAL A 655 -15.83 20.28 2.07
C VAL A 655 -17.01 19.41 1.67
N SER A 656 -18.21 19.75 2.13
CA SER A 656 -19.41 18.99 1.79
C SER A 656 -20.65 19.87 1.67
N ILE A 657 -21.58 19.48 0.78
CA ILE A 657 -22.97 19.97 0.74
C ILE A 657 -23.88 18.87 1.28
N ASN A 658 -24.83 19.26 2.12
CA ASN A 658 -25.93 18.41 2.54
C ASN A 658 -27.23 18.99 1.97
N PHE A 659 -28.00 18.18 1.23
CA PHE A 659 -29.26 18.60 0.59
C PHE A 659 -30.49 18.37 1.47
N LYS A 660 -30.30 18.07 2.76
CA LYS A 660 -31.38 17.93 3.71
C LYS A 660 -32.22 19.23 3.74
N ASP A 661 -33.52 19.07 3.55
CA ASP A 661 -34.50 20.15 3.52
C ASP A 661 -34.31 21.18 2.38
N ASP A 662 -33.46 20.90 1.37
CA ASP A 662 -33.25 21.80 0.21
C ASP A 662 -34.44 21.72 -0.75
N GLN A 663 -35.22 22.81 -0.83
CA GLN A 663 -36.36 22.93 -1.75
C GLN A 663 -35.92 23.25 -3.18
N ASP A 664 -34.72 23.81 -3.34
CA ASP A 664 -34.33 24.45 -4.59
C ASP A 664 -33.90 23.42 -5.65
N CYS A 665 -33.61 22.18 -5.28
CA CYS A 665 -33.33 21.09 -6.21
C CYS A 665 -34.49 20.11 -6.41
N VAL A 666 -35.66 20.37 -5.82
CA VAL A 666 -36.83 19.50 -5.95
C VAL A 666 -37.47 19.67 -7.33
N ASN A 667 -37.48 18.59 -8.11
CA ASN A 667 -37.99 18.51 -9.48
C ASN A 667 -37.37 19.51 -10.48
N GLN A 668 -36.29 20.19 -10.08
CA GLN A 668 -35.57 21.15 -10.90
C GLN A 668 -34.07 21.02 -10.69
N TRP A 669 -33.32 21.18 -11.77
CA TRP A 669 -31.86 21.17 -11.71
C TRP A 669 -31.33 22.46 -11.09
N LYS A 670 -30.46 22.34 -10.09
CA LYS A 670 -29.74 23.46 -9.50
C LYS A 670 -28.23 23.25 -9.57
N ASN A 671 -27.52 24.32 -9.91
CA ASN A 671 -26.06 24.31 -9.94
C ASN A 671 -25.52 24.65 -8.55
N TYR A 672 -24.57 23.85 -8.09
CA TYR A 672 -23.87 24.01 -6.83
C TYR A 672 -22.38 24.24 -7.09
N LYS A 673 -21.75 25.00 -6.20
CA LYS A 673 -20.32 25.30 -6.26
C LYS A 673 -19.70 25.13 -4.88
N LEU A 674 -18.53 24.50 -4.86
CA LEU A 674 -17.75 24.23 -3.66
C LEU A 674 -16.32 24.72 -3.87
N ALA A 675 -15.87 25.61 -3.00
CA ALA A 675 -14.47 25.99 -2.93
C ALA A 675 -13.69 24.88 -2.22
N ILE A 676 -12.75 24.26 -2.91
CA ILE A 676 -11.82 23.29 -2.35
C ILE A 676 -10.57 24.09 -1.94
N PRO A 677 -10.27 24.20 -0.63
CA PRO A 677 -9.10 24.93 -0.17
C PRO A 677 -7.82 24.22 -0.63
N PRO A 678 -6.68 24.93 -0.66
CA PRO A 678 -5.36 24.30 -0.83
C PRO A 678 -5.21 23.17 0.17
N VAL A 679 -5.25 21.94 -0.33
CA VAL A 679 -5.12 20.74 0.48
C VAL A 679 -3.68 20.28 0.42
N ASN A 680 -3.04 20.20 1.58
CA ASN A 680 -1.67 19.70 1.73
C ASN A 680 -1.66 18.20 2.04
N VAL A 681 -2.59 17.43 1.46
CA VAL A 681 -2.73 16.00 1.78
C VAL A 681 -2.08 15.15 0.70
N GLU A 682 -1.12 14.34 1.14
CA GLU A 682 -0.53 13.22 0.39
C GLU A 682 -1.53 12.06 0.18
N GLY A 683 -2.70 12.10 0.84
CA GLY A 683 -3.74 11.08 0.78
C GLY A 683 -4.62 11.11 -0.49
N ALA A 684 -5.38 10.04 -0.68
CA ALA A 684 -6.34 9.94 -1.77
C ALA A 684 -7.46 10.99 -1.61
N GLN A 685 -7.61 11.82 -2.64
CA GLN A 685 -8.67 12.81 -2.74
C GLN A 685 -9.89 12.17 -3.42
N ILE A 686 -11.07 12.33 -2.83
CA ILE A 686 -12.28 11.62 -3.26
C ILE A 686 -13.40 12.65 -3.42
N ILE A 687 -14.10 12.56 -4.55
CA ILE A 687 -15.46 13.09 -4.67
C ILE A 687 -16.39 11.94 -4.30
N ARG A 688 -17.30 12.19 -3.36
CA ARG A 688 -18.31 11.22 -2.93
C ARG A 688 -19.69 11.82 -3.04
N VAL A 689 -20.60 11.11 -3.69
CA VAL A 689 -22.03 11.39 -3.64
C VAL A 689 -22.71 10.26 -2.91
N LYS A 690 -23.44 10.57 -1.84
CA LYS A 690 -24.13 9.57 -1.02
C LYS A 690 -25.57 9.96 -0.81
N ASN A 691 -26.49 9.03 -1.07
CA ASN A 691 -27.92 9.23 -0.86
C ASN A 691 -28.39 8.39 0.33
N CYS A 692 -28.55 9.03 1.51
CA CYS A 692 -29.12 8.36 2.67
C CYS A 692 -30.65 8.52 2.79
N SER A 693 -31.28 9.16 1.82
CA SER A 693 -32.72 9.45 1.83
C SER A 693 -33.53 8.38 1.14
N ASP A 694 -34.85 8.37 1.31
CA ASP A 694 -35.76 7.52 0.53
C ASP A 694 -36.08 8.12 -0.86
N GLN A 695 -35.49 9.26 -1.21
CA GLN A 695 -35.75 10.00 -2.45
C GLN A 695 -34.76 9.62 -3.55
N THR A 696 -35.15 9.80 -4.81
CA THR A 696 -34.22 9.67 -5.95
C THR A 696 -33.40 10.95 -6.07
N PHE A 697 -32.10 10.79 -6.32
CA PHE A 697 -31.17 11.90 -6.49
C PHE A 697 -30.46 11.79 -7.83
N TRP A 698 -30.38 12.89 -8.57
CA TRP A 698 -29.62 12.98 -9.81
C TRP A 698 -28.47 13.96 -9.66
N VAL A 699 -27.33 13.63 -10.24
CA VAL A 699 -26.15 14.49 -10.36
C VAL A 699 -25.70 14.53 -11.81
N ASP A 700 -25.22 15.68 -12.26
CA ASP A 700 -24.71 15.88 -13.62
C ASP A 700 -23.60 16.95 -13.66
N ASP A 701 -22.78 16.90 -14.72
CA ASP A 701 -21.77 17.89 -15.11
C ASP A 701 -20.85 18.32 -13.95
N ILE A 702 -20.25 17.33 -13.28
CA ILE A 702 -19.24 17.54 -12.23
C ILE A 702 -17.95 18.06 -12.88
N LYS A 703 -17.56 19.27 -12.51
CA LYS A 703 -16.37 19.97 -13.00
C LYS A 703 -15.49 20.39 -11.84
N ILE A 704 -14.18 20.33 -12.04
CA ILE A 704 -13.20 20.95 -11.14
C ILE A 704 -12.35 21.91 -11.95
N THR A 705 -12.25 23.14 -11.47
CA THR A 705 -11.45 24.21 -12.08
C THR A 705 -10.45 24.75 -11.08
N ARG A 706 -9.20 24.99 -11.51
CA ARG A 706 -8.22 25.68 -10.67
C ARG A 706 -8.70 27.10 -10.39
N LYS A 707 -8.56 27.53 -9.14
CA LYS A 707 -8.74 28.93 -8.76
C LYS A 707 -7.39 29.59 -8.66
N GLU A 708 -7.25 30.71 -9.37
CA GLU A 708 -6.12 31.62 -9.18
C GLU A 708 -6.23 32.19 -7.76
N ILE A 709 -5.44 31.62 -6.84
CA ILE A 709 -5.31 32.23 -5.53
C ILE A 709 -4.46 33.46 -5.76
N LYS A 710 -5.08 34.64 -5.76
CA LYS A 710 -4.36 35.84 -5.37
C LYS A 710 -4.00 35.65 -3.90
N LEU A 711 -2.89 34.94 -3.66
CA LEU A 711 -2.19 35.01 -2.40
C LEU A 711 -1.74 36.47 -2.31
N GLU A 712 -2.60 37.32 -1.73
CA GLU A 712 -2.13 38.57 -1.18
C GLU A 712 -1.12 38.16 -0.11
N ALA A 713 0.14 38.05 -0.52
CA ALA A 713 1.26 37.87 0.36
C ALA A 713 1.34 39.13 1.22
N LYS A 714 0.51 39.18 2.27
CA LYS A 714 0.93 39.84 3.50
C LYS A 714 2.06 38.99 4.04
N ALA A 715 3.25 39.21 3.46
CA ALA A 715 4.50 38.81 4.06
C ALA A 715 4.61 39.58 5.39
N ASP A 716 4.04 39.00 6.42
CA ASP A 716 4.45 39.29 7.79
C ASP A 716 5.74 38.49 8.00
N ASP A 717 6.88 39.13 7.68
CA ASP A 717 8.24 38.60 7.81
C ASP A 717 8.61 38.19 9.26
N SER A 718 7.69 38.33 10.22
CA SER A 718 7.89 37.97 11.62
C SER A 718 7.55 36.52 11.99
N LYS A 719 7.03 35.70 11.06
CA LYS A 719 6.69 34.28 11.32
C LYS A 719 7.25 33.32 10.26
N LYS A 720 8.55 33.01 10.34
CA LYS A 720 9.11 31.77 9.76
C LYS A 720 8.78 30.59 10.68
N GLU A 721 7.57 30.03 10.54
CA GLU A 721 7.23 28.73 11.12
C GLU A 721 7.56 27.62 10.12
N SER A 722 8.38 26.66 10.57
CA SER A 722 8.63 25.40 9.87
C SER A 722 7.37 24.53 9.92
N PHE A 723 6.75 24.26 8.77
CA PHE A 723 5.62 23.33 8.66
C PHE A 723 6.05 21.90 9.06
N GLN A 724 5.31 21.28 9.98
CA GLN A 724 5.36 19.83 10.24
C GLN A 724 4.04 19.17 9.80
N PRO A 725 4.08 17.93 9.25
CA PRO A 725 2.90 17.21 8.78
C PRO A 725 2.00 16.71 9.93
N ALA A 726 0.71 16.56 9.64
CA ALA A 726 -0.36 16.28 10.60
C ALA A 726 -0.26 14.88 11.27
N SER A 727 -0.52 14.83 12.58
CA SER A 727 -0.50 13.61 13.41
C SER A 727 -1.75 12.75 13.24
N VAL A 728 -1.58 11.45 12.99
CA VAL A 728 -2.65 10.44 12.94
C VAL A 728 -2.82 9.78 14.32
N ASN A 729 -4.05 9.75 14.86
CA ASN A 729 -4.39 9.07 16.11
C ASN A 729 -4.58 7.54 15.89
N PRO A 730 -4.00 6.64 16.71
CA PRO A 730 -4.25 5.21 16.62
C PRO A 730 -5.47 4.74 17.44
N MET A 731 -6.33 3.93 16.81
CA MET A 731 -7.39 3.15 17.46
C MET A 731 -6.84 1.86 18.14
N PRO A 732 -7.51 1.32 19.17
CA PRO A 732 -7.08 0.14 19.91
C PRO A 732 -7.60 -1.17 19.29
N LEU A 733 -6.78 -2.23 19.22
CA LEU A 733 -7.25 -3.58 18.90
C LEU A 733 -6.61 -4.67 19.78
N ALA A 734 -7.39 -5.73 20.00
CA ALA A 734 -7.26 -6.76 21.02
C ALA A 734 -6.43 -7.99 20.59
N GLU A 735 -5.75 -8.63 21.55
CA GLU A 735 -4.93 -9.83 21.34
C GLU A 735 -5.63 -11.13 21.79
N LYS A 736 -5.48 -12.19 20.99
CA LYS A 736 -5.55 -13.60 21.38
C LYS A 736 -4.21 -14.28 21.02
N ALA A 737 -3.66 -15.00 21.99
CA ALA A 737 -2.30 -15.54 22.01
C ALA A 737 -2.13 -16.87 21.24
N VAL A 738 -0.95 -17.08 20.65
CA VAL A 738 -0.42 -18.40 20.26
C VAL A 738 1.02 -18.51 20.77
N SER A 739 1.28 -19.55 21.56
CA SER A 739 2.57 -19.91 22.15
C SER A 739 3.45 -20.69 21.17
N SER A 740 4.74 -20.32 21.05
CA SER A 740 5.75 -21.17 20.39
C SER A 740 6.96 -21.41 21.32
N GLY A 741 7.46 -22.65 21.25
CA GLY A 741 8.51 -23.20 22.08
C GLY A 741 9.95 -22.88 21.63
N THR A 742 10.83 -22.98 22.60
CA THR A 742 12.28 -22.77 22.61
C THR A 742 13.09 -23.77 21.78
N VAL A 743 14.11 -23.28 21.06
CA VAL A 743 15.31 -24.05 20.68
C VAL A 743 16.57 -23.19 20.88
N SER A 744 17.60 -23.83 21.41
CA SER A 744 18.86 -23.31 21.96
C SER A 744 19.93 -22.89 20.94
N THR A 745 20.75 -21.96 21.39
CA THR A 745 21.96 -21.36 20.78
C THR A 745 23.19 -22.26 20.80
N GLU A 746 24.09 -22.10 19.83
CA GLU A 746 25.56 -21.94 20.04
C GLU A 746 26.31 -21.74 18.71
N ASN A 747 27.01 -20.60 18.55
CA ASN A 747 28.42 -20.53 18.11
C ASN A 747 28.93 -19.09 18.00
N THR A 748 29.93 -18.78 18.82
CA THR A 748 30.69 -17.52 18.90
C THR A 748 31.85 -17.47 17.89
N ARG A 749 32.06 -16.32 17.24
CA ARG A 749 33.37 -15.86 16.77
C ARG A 749 33.59 -14.38 17.11
N GLN A 750 34.78 -14.11 17.62
CA GLN A 750 35.28 -12.84 18.16
C GLN A 750 35.48 -11.77 17.07
N ALA A 751 35.16 -10.52 17.39
CA ALA A 751 35.66 -9.33 16.71
C ALA A 751 35.95 -8.23 17.74
N GLY A 752 36.94 -7.39 17.41
CA GLY A 752 37.72 -6.51 18.29
C GLY A 752 36.98 -5.50 19.16
N GLU A 753 37.69 -5.06 20.19
CA GLU A 753 37.27 -4.14 21.25
C GLU A 753 36.76 -2.79 20.70
N ILE A 754 35.52 -2.49 21.06
CA ILE A 754 34.84 -1.19 20.92
C ILE A 754 35.02 -0.46 22.26
N PRO A 755 35.16 0.89 22.30
CA PRO A 755 35.37 1.62 23.56
C PRO A 755 34.23 1.39 24.55
N ASP A 756 34.57 1.24 25.83
CA ASP A 756 33.64 1.04 26.97
C ASP A 756 32.57 2.14 27.01
N PHE A 757 31.45 1.90 26.35
CA PHE A 757 30.16 2.30 26.88
C PHE A 757 29.78 1.24 27.91
N GLU A 758 29.51 1.66 29.15
CA GLU A 758 28.89 0.79 30.18
C GLU A 758 27.87 -0.11 29.50
N LYS A 759 28.05 -1.43 29.57
CA LYS A 759 27.08 -2.40 29.06
C LYS A 759 25.75 -2.11 29.75
N SER A 760 24.90 -1.34 29.08
CA SER A 760 23.51 -1.22 29.46
C SER A 760 22.94 -2.64 29.48
N PRO A 761 22.09 -2.99 30.46
CA PRO A 761 21.39 -4.28 30.46
C PRO A 761 20.79 -4.51 29.07
N GLN A 762 20.87 -5.74 28.55
CA GLN A 762 20.41 -6.09 27.19
C GLN A 762 18.93 -5.69 26.91
N ASP A 763 18.18 -5.32 27.96
CA ASP A 763 16.77 -4.92 27.94
C ASP A 763 16.52 -3.42 28.24
N ALA A 764 17.55 -2.57 28.26
CA ALA A 764 17.41 -1.15 28.55
C ALA A 764 17.03 -0.33 27.29
N ILE A 765 16.04 0.55 27.42
CA ILE A 765 15.64 1.54 26.42
C ILE A 765 15.91 2.95 26.94
N GLY A 766 16.06 3.95 26.08
CA GLY A 766 16.35 5.29 26.57
C GLY A 766 16.32 6.40 25.52
N ILE A 767 16.33 7.63 26.02
CA ILE A 767 16.57 8.83 25.23
C ILE A 767 17.83 9.50 25.77
N LEU A 768 18.73 9.82 24.87
CA LEU A 768 19.81 10.76 25.13
C LEU A 768 19.43 12.11 24.52
N PHE A 769 19.31 13.11 25.38
CA PHE A 769 19.05 14.49 25.02
C PHE A 769 20.40 15.22 24.93
N ASP A 770 21.05 15.14 23.77
CA ASP A 770 22.30 15.83 23.50
C ASP A 770 22.15 16.91 22.41
N GLU A 771 23.03 16.97 21.42
CA GLU A 771 22.90 17.93 20.34
C GLU A 771 21.66 17.64 19.48
N GLU A 772 21.27 16.37 19.38
CA GLU A 772 20.03 15.89 18.78
C GLU A 772 19.32 14.94 19.77
N ILE A 773 18.00 14.82 19.66
CA ILE A 773 17.28 13.81 20.47
C ILE A 773 17.56 12.45 19.83
N ARG A 774 18.36 11.62 20.50
CA ARG A 774 18.61 10.24 20.08
C ARG A 774 17.70 9.31 20.85
N THR A 775 16.73 8.74 20.15
CA THR A 775 15.75 7.80 20.71
C THR A 775 16.22 6.36 20.51
N PHE A 776 16.15 5.58 21.58
CA PHE A 776 16.32 4.13 21.57
C PHE A 776 15.04 3.53 22.16
N ASN A 777 14.04 3.31 21.30
CA ASN A 777 12.73 2.74 21.67
C ASN A 777 11.92 3.54 22.71
N LEU A 778 12.22 4.83 22.87
CA LEU A 778 11.46 5.78 23.69
C LEU A 778 11.34 7.10 22.92
N ILE A 779 10.13 7.65 22.75
CA ILE A 779 9.87 8.84 21.92
C ILE A 779 9.30 9.96 22.80
N PRO A 780 9.87 11.19 22.80
CA PRO A 780 9.17 12.34 23.36
C PRO A 780 8.01 12.72 22.44
N LEU A 781 6.80 12.93 22.97
CA LEU A 781 5.69 13.36 22.13
C LEU A 781 5.93 14.79 21.61
N PRO A 782 5.51 15.09 20.37
CA PRO A 782 5.67 16.42 19.79
C PRO A 782 4.94 17.49 20.60
N PRO A 783 5.27 18.78 20.40
CA PRO A 783 4.62 19.88 21.10
C PRO A 783 3.10 19.79 21.02
N ASN A 784 2.43 19.86 22.17
CA ASN A 784 0.97 19.87 22.25
C ASN A 784 0.47 21.13 22.99
N VAL A 785 -0.81 21.18 23.31
CA VAL A 785 -1.42 22.30 24.07
C VAL A 785 -0.80 22.50 25.46
N GLU A 786 0.08 21.60 25.93
CA GLU A 786 0.67 21.60 27.26
C GLU A 786 2.19 21.86 27.26
N GLY A 787 2.80 22.14 26.10
CA GLY A 787 4.18 22.62 26.01
C GLY A 787 4.95 22.15 24.79
N SER A 788 6.11 22.77 24.55
CA SER A 788 7.12 22.38 23.57
C SER A 788 8.46 22.07 24.25
N LEU A 789 9.40 21.48 23.50
CA LEU A 789 10.76 21.22 23.99
C LEU A 789 11.75 22.21 23.38
N GLU A 790 12.57 22.82 24.23
CA GLU A 790 13.64 23.73 23.82
C GLU A 790 14.99 23.23 24.33
N LYS A 791 15.96 23.15 23.42
CA LYS A 791 17.34 22.77 23.74
C LYS A 791 18.01 23.86 24.57
N ARG A 792 18.69 23.47 25.66
CA ARG A 792 19.37 24.41 26.57
C ARG A 792 20.71 23.88 27.08
N ASN A 793 21.63 24.81 27.26
CA ASN A 793 22.91 24.56 27.90
C ASN A 793 22.83 24.91 29.38
N ALA A 794 23.27 24.00 30.24
CA ALA A 794 23.35 24.23 31.69
C ALA A 794 24.62 23.61 32.27
N GLY A 795 25.44 24.45 32.90
CA GLY A 795 26.80 24.07 33.27
C GLY A 795 27.61 23.65 32.03
N ASN A 796 28.21 22.46 32.07
CA ASN A 796 29.03 21.89 30.99
C ASN A 796 28.29 20.86 30.11
N LYS A 797 26.96 20.76 30.22
CA LYS A 797 26.16 19.81 29.45
C LYS A 797 24.97 20.49 28.78
N THR A 798 24.56 19.95 27.64
CA THR A 798 23.31 20.29 26.97
C THR A 798 22.21 19.31 27.36
N GLY A 799 20.97 19.81 27.49
CA GLY A 799 19.76 19.01 27.64
C GLY A 799 18.56 19.79 27.11
N TRP A 800 17.35 19.36 27.44
CA TRP A 800 16.10 19.93 26.92
C TRP A 800 15.17 20.35 28.05
N ALA A 801 14.63 21.56 27.93
CA ALA A 801 13.67 22.15 28.85
C ALA A 801 12.27 22.16 28.23
N ILE A 802 11.24 22.14 29.07
CA ILE A 802 9.87 22.37 28.64
C ILE A 802 9.62 23.86 28.54
N VAL A 803 9.02 24.29 27.45
CA VAL A 803 8.49 25.62 27.28
C VAL A 803 6.96 25.49 27.27
N PRO A 804 6.26 25.94 28.33
CA PRO A 804 4.81 25.82 28.39
C PRO A 804 4.17 26.61 27.25
N THR A 805 3.12 26.06 26.66
CA THR A 805 2.31 26.78 25.66
C THR A 805 1.56 27.91 26.37
N PRO A 806 1.75 29.18 25.98
CA PRO A 806 1.08 30.29 26.66
C PRO A 806 -0.45 30.20 26.56
N LYS A 807 -1.17 30.68 27.57
CA LYS A 807 -2.64 30.61 27.62
C LYS A 807 -3.29 31.32 26.43
N GLU A 808 -2.69 32.42 25.99
CA GLU A 808 -3.10 33.19 24.80
C GLU A 808 -2.96 32.41 23.48
N LYS A 809 -2.22 31.29 23.46
CA LYS A 809 -2.12 30.36 22.33
C LYS A 809 -2.94 29.07 22.53
N GLY A 810 -3.91 29.11 23.45
CA GLY A 810 -4.78 27.96 23.75
C GLY A 810 -4.15 26.92 24.70
N GLY A 811 -3.00 27.22 25.31
CA GLY A 811 -2.38 26.33 26.28
C GLY A 811 -3.02 26.41 27.67
N ASN A 812 -2.91 25.36 28.47
CA ASN A 812 -3.34 25.37 29.87
C ASN A 812 -2.26 25.94 30.82
N GLY A 813 -1.07 26.25 30.29
CA GLY A 813 0.08 26.71 31.06
C GLY A 813 0.71 25.61 31.92
N ALA A 814 0.35 24.34 31.68
CA ALA A 814 1.01 23.21 32.30
C ALA A 814 2.45 23.09 31.77
N GLU A 815 3.35 22.57 32.62
CA GLU A 815 4.70 22.20 32.22
C GLU A 815 4.79 20.68 32.29
N MET A 816 4.48 20.02 31.17
CA MET A 816 4.50 18.56 31.09
C MET A 816 5.33 18.09 29.90
N MET A 817 6.15 17.06 30.12
CA MET A 817 6.87 16.37 29.04
C MET A 817 6.41 14.94 28.94
N TYR A 818 5.91 14.56 27.77
CA TYR A 818 5.29 13.27 27.52
C TYR A 818 6.22 12.32 26.79
N PHE A 819 6.13 11.05 27.15
CA PHE A 819 6.95 9.99 26.61
C PHE A 819 6.12 8.76 26.28
N THR A 820 6.48 8.11 25.18
CA THR A 820 5.85 6.87 24.73
C THR A 820 6.93 5.82 24.50
N VAL A 821 6.71 4.62 25.05
CA VAL A 821 7.52 3.43 24.81
C VAL A 821 7.05 2.80 23.49
N PHE A 822 7.95 2.30 22.65
CA PHE A 822 7.52 1.67 21.39
C PHE A 822 6.67 0.42 21.65
N ASN A 823 5.63 0.23 20.81
CA ASN A 823 4.66 -0.86 20.93
C ASN A 823 5.27 -2.26 20.69
N ASP A 824 6.47 -2.36 20.12
CA ASP A 824 7.17 -3.62 19.81
C ASP A 824 8.06 -4.13 20.96
N PHE A 825 8.15 -3.39 22.06
CA PHE A 825 8.87 -3.84 23.23
C PHE A 825 8.03 -4.89 23.97
N PRO A 826 8.57 -6.10 24.26
CA PRO A 826 7.80 -7.23 24.79
C PRO A 826 7.01 -6.77 26.01
N SER A 827 5.68 -6.94 25.97
CA SER A 827 4.73 -6.27 26.86
C SER A 827 5.19 -6.25 28.33
N TRP A 828 5.62 -5.09 28.82
CA TRP A 828 5.98 -4.89 30.24
C TRP A 828 4.78 -4.90 31.19
N LYS A 829 3.61 -5.30 30.67
CA LYS A 829 2.36 -5.40 31.38
C LYS A 829 2.51 -6.37 32.56
N GLY A 830 2.45 -5.82 33.78
CA GLY A 830 2.58 -6.60 35.00
C GLY A 830 4.00 -7.08 35.31
N ILE A 831 5.02 -6.58 34.61
CA ILE A 831 6.42 -6.87 34.95
C ILE A 831 6.83 -5.99 36.13
N SER A 832 7.23 -6.62 37.23
CA SER A 832 7.86 -5.96 38.37
C SER A 832 9.33 -5.62 38.10
N GLY A 833 9.86 -4.60 38.78
CA GLY A 833 11.29 -4.26 38.72
C GLY A 833 11.65 -3.33 37.57
N ILE A 834 10.67 -2.67 36.96
CA ILE A 834 10.94 -1.62 35.97
C ILE A 834 11.40 -0.35 36.68
N LYS A 835 12.49 0.24 36.20
CA LYS A 835 13.07 1.49 36.69
C LYS A 835 13.22 2.52 35.59
N VAL A 836 13.03 3.79 35.94
CA VAL A 836 13.28 4.96 35.09
C VAL A 836 14.37 5.79 35.74
N GLU A 837 15.59 5.74 35.21
CA GLU A 837 16.66 6.67 35.56
C GLU A 837 16.51 7.96 34.76
N VAL A 838 16.64 9.11 35.44
CA VAL A 838 16.58 10.44 34.84
C VAL A 838 17.79 11.24 35.29
N GLU A 839 18.53 11.75 34.31
CA GLU A 839 19.57 12.75 34.51
C GLU A 839 19.00 14.15 34.20
N TYR A 840 19.01 15.04 35.18
CA TYR A 840 18.40 16.37 35.10
C TYR A 840 19.26 17.45 35.76
N PHE A 841 19.08 18.70 35.34
CA PHE A 841 19.71 19.88 35.94
C PHE A 841 18.72 20.59 36.88
N ASP A 842 19.07 20.71 38.16
CA ASP A 842 18.24 21.31 39.21
C ASP A 842 18.41 22.84 39.20
N ALA A 843 17.72 23.53 38.27
CA ALA A 843 17.97 24.95 38.02
C ALA A 843 17.25 25.91 38.97
N THR A 844 15.98 25.69 39.30
CA THR A 844 15.22 26.50 40.27
C THR A 844 14.51 25.66 41.33
N PRO A 845 14.20 26.24 42.51
CA PRO A 845 13.42 25.55 43.52
C PRO A 845 12.01 25.18 43.02
N GLY A 846 11.57 23.96 43.31
CA GLY A 846 10.28 23.42 42.85
C GLY A 846 10.13 21.94 43.16
N ALA A 847 9.31 21.22 42.39
CA ALA A 847 9.25 19.77 42.46
C ALA A 847 9.14 19.12 41.07
N LEU A 848 9.80 17.98 40.91
CA LEU A 848 9.70 17.09 39.76
C LEU A 848 8.80 15.90 40.14
N VAL A 849 7.68 15.73 39.44
CA VAL A 849 6.77 14.60 39.62
C VAL A 849 6.81 13.74 38.38
N PHE A 850 7.15 12.46 38.52
CA PHE A 850 7.06 11.48 37.44
C PHE A 850 5.67 10.82 37.48
N ARG A 851 4.93 10.83 36.38
CA ARG A 851 3.67 10.08 36.27
C ARG A 851 3.75 9.02 35.19
N TYR A 852 3.14 7.86 35.42
CA TYR A 852 3.09 6.81 34.41
C TYR A 852 1.75 6.10 34.38
N ASP A 853 1.48 5.50 33.23
CA ASP A 853 0.32 4.67 32.97
C ASP A 853 0.47 3.34 33.71
N SER A 854 -0.34 3.12 34.75
CA SER A 854 -0.26 1.97 35.66
C SER A 854 -1.47 1.04 35.49
N THR A 855 -1.31 -0.26 35.78
CA THR A 855 -2.44 -1.21 35.76
C THR A 855 -3.40 -1.07 36.94
N GLU A 856 -3.06 -0.25 37.94
CA GLU A 856 -3.90 -0.01 39.13
C GLU A 856 -5.15 0.85 38.82
N ASP A 857 -6.12 0.87 39.74
CA ASP A 857 -7.46 1.47 39.53
C ASP A 857 -7.42 2.99 39.26
N SER A 858 -6.39 3.69 39.74
CA SER A 858 -6.09 5.06 39.30
C SER A 858 -5.35 5.01 37.97
N ILE A 859 -5.96 5.59 36.94
CA ILE A 859 -5.50 5.53 35.54
C ILE A 859 -4.00 5.84 35.40
N TRP A 860 -3.46 6.76 36.22
CA TRP A 860 -2.03 7.12 36.28
C TRP A 860 -1.53 7.14 37.73
N MET A 861 -0.31 6.69 37.97
CA MET A 861 0.38 6.84 39.27
C MET A 861 1.40 7.97 39.23
N ALA A 862 1.57 8.66 40.35
CA ALA A 862 2.57 9.73 40.53
C ALA A 862 3.67 9.27 41.50
N MET A 863 4.93 9.54 41.15
CA MET A 863 6.11 9.21 41.95
C MET A 863 7.06 10.41 42.07
N PRO A 864 7.45 10.80 43.30
CA PRO A 864 6.80 10.44 44.58
C PRO A 864 5.34 10.94 44.63
N PRO A 865 4.52 10.57 45.64
CA PRO A 865 3.13 11.04 45.76
C PRO A 865 3.02 12.54 45.49
N GLU A 866 1.94 12.98 44.82
CA GLU A 866 1.76 14.33 44.27
C GLU A 866 2.04 15.45 45.30
N GLU A 867 1.80 15.17 46.58
CA GLU A 867 2.05 16.06 47.73
C GLU A 867 3.55 16.23 48.09
N THR A 868 4.43 15.37 47.57
CA THR A 868 5.83 15.19 48.00
C THR A 868 6.84 15.11 46.86
N GLY A 869 6.46 15.53 45.64
CA GLY A 869 7.31 15.56 44.41
C GLY A 869 8.82 15.72 44.68
N LEU A 870 9.69 15.13 43.85
CA LEU A 870 11.14 15.22 44.06
C LEU A 870 11.57 16.69 44.18
N VAL A 871 11.96 17.08 45.40
CA VAL A 871 12.21 18.49 45.73
C VAL A 871 13.43 18.98 44.96
N LEU A 872 13.18 19.95 44.09
CA LEU A 872 14.20 20.69 43.36
C LEU A 872 14.67 21.83 44.27
N LYS A 873 15.98 21.92 44.49
CA LYS A 873 16.58 22.92 45.37
C LYS A 873 17.02 24.18 44.62
N GLY A 874 17.09 24.13 43.29
CA GLY A 874 17.69 25.16 42.46
C GLY A 874 19.18 25.36 42.76
N ASP A 875 19.91 24.28 43.10
CA ASP A 875 21.34 24.35 43.41
C ASP A 875 22.23 24.35 42.17
N LYS A 876 21.64 24.34 40.97
CA LYS A 876 22.30 24.52 39.66
C LYS A 876 23.36 23.46 39.39
N VAL A 877 23.09 22.21 39.79
CA VAL A 877 23.94 21.05 39.46
C VAL A 877 23.16 19.95 38.75
N TRP A 878 23.86 19.14 37.96
CA TRP A 878 23.31 17.93 37.34
C TRP A 878 23.16 16.82 38.38
N LYS A 879 22.00 16.19 38.39
CA LYS A 879 21.63 15.13 39.33
C LYS A 879 21.05 13.93 38.57
N LYS A 880 21.08 12.78 39.23
CA LYS A 880 20.39 11.58 38.78
C LYS A 880 19.35 11.18 39.82
N THR A 881 18.21 10.70 39.34
CA THR A 881 17.19 10.08 40.17
C THR A 881 16.67 8.82 39.48
N VAL A 882 16.14 7.88 40.26
CA VAL A 882 15.59 6.62 39.75
C VAL A 882 14.19 6.43 40.31
N PHE A 883 13.21 6.28 39.42
CA PHE A 883 11.83 5.95 39.77
C PHE A 883 11.59 4.45 39.57
N SER A 884 11.02 3.76 40.57
CA SER A 884 10.71 2.33 40.48
C SER A 884 9.22 2.14 40.21
N LEU A 885 8.87 1.60 39.03
CA LEU A 885 7.48 1.52 38.60
C LEU A 885 6.82 0.27 39.17
N ALA A 886 5.78 0.45 39.96
CA ALA A 886 4.87 -0.62 40.32
C ALA A 886 3.84 -0.81 39.19
N SER A 887 3.89 -1.99 38.56
CA SER A 887 2.87 -2.45 37.60
C SER A 887 2.60 -1.49 36.42
N PRO A 888 3.61 -1.10 35.61
CA PRO A 888 3.38 -0.25 34.44
C PRO A 888 2.48 -0.95 33.41
N ALA A 889 1.55 -0.19 32.84
CA ALA A 889 0.60 -0.63 31.82
C ALA A 889 0.97 -0.14 30.41
N PHE A 890 1.53 1.07 30.30
CA PHE A 890 1.94 1.70 29.03
C PHE A 890 0.90 1.56 27.89
N LYS A 891 -0.31 2.02 28.17
CA LYS A 891 -1.46 2.06 27.25
C LYS A 891 -1.75 3.49 26.78
N LYS A 892 -0.76 4.39 26.86
CA LYS A 892 -0.87 5.81 26.46
C LYS A 892 -1.95 6.59 27.20
N ARG A 893 -2.29 6.19 28.43
CA ARG A 893 -3.36 6.83 29.19
C ARG A 893 -2.93 8.16 29.79
N CYS A 894 -1.64 8.46 29.94
CA CYS A 894 -1.17 9.77 30.43
C CYS A 894 -1.26 10.83 29.31
N ASN A 895 -2.48 11.27 28.97
CA ASN A 895 -2.75 12.24 27.90
C ASN A 895 -2.07 11.90 26.55
N GLY A 896 -2.09 10.62 26.17
CA GLY A 896 -1.46 10.13 24.93
C GLY A 896 -0.02 9.62 25.09
N GLY A 897 0.61 9.86 26.25
CA GLY A 897 1.91 9.28 26.62
C GLY A 897 1.78 8.08 27.58
N ASP A 898 2.81 7.26 27.64
CA ASP A 898 2.97 6.15 28.60
C ASP A 898 3.48 6.63 29.96
N PHE A 899 4.27 7.70 29.96
CA PHE A 899 4.63 8.43 31.15
C PHE A 899 4.91 9.90 30.84
N ARG A 900 4.94 10.73 31.87
CA ARG A 900 5.24 12.15 31.78
C ARG A 900 5.97 12.67 33.00
N PHE A 901 6.60 13.83 32.86
CA PHE A 901 7.13 14.60 33.98
C PHE A 901 6.32 15.88 34.13
N ASP A 902 5.82 16.10 35.34
CA ASP A 902 5.15 17.33 35.75
C ASP A 902 6.10 18.17 36.60
N PHE A 903 6.12 19.47 36.36
CA PHE A 903 6.97 20.41 37.09
C PHE A 903 6.08 21.37 37.87
N SER A 904 6.15 21.33 39.20
CA SER A 904 5.44 22.30 40.04
C SER A 904 6.38 23.41 40.46
N ARG A 905 6.04 24.66 40.09
CA ARG A 905 6.85 25.84 40.43
C ARG A 905 6.47 26.42 41.78
N ASN A 906 7.42 27.18 42.34
CA ASN A 906 7.04 28.33 43.14
C ASN A 906 6.46 29.41 42.21
N LYS A 907 5.31 30.01 42.54
CA LYS A 907 4.56 30.92 41.64
C LYS A 907 5.35 32.15 41.19
N ASP A 908 6.49 32.43 41.83
CA ASP A 908 7.31 33.62 41.61
C ASP A 908 8.55 33.40 40.71
N SER A 909 8.81 32.19 40.19
CA SER A 909 9.97 31.92 39.32
C SER A 909 9.66 32.00 37.81
N ASP A 910 10.64 32.47 37.01
CA ASP A 910 10.53 32.52 35.54
C ASP A 910 10.29 31.10 34.98
N PRO A 911 9.22 30.86 34.19
CA PRO A 911 8.96 29.60 33.48
C PRO A 911 10.17 28.99 32.79
N LYS A 912 11.06 29.85 32.31
CA LYS A 912 12.20 29.43 31.51
C LYS A 912 13.25 28.72 32.35
N GLU A 913 13.32 28.84 33.67
CA GLU A 913 14.52 28.42 34.41
C GLU A 913 14.39 27.09 35.19
N ASN A 914 13.40 26.23 34.93
CA ASN A 914 13.02 25.20 35.92
C ASN A 914 13.89 23.94 35.96
N VAL A 915 13.80 23.07 34.94
CA VAL A 915 14.55 21.81 34.87
C VAL A 915 14.92 21.51 33.44
N ILE A 916 16.13 20.97 33.25
CA ILE A 916 16.64 20.54 31.96
C ILE A 916 16.92 19.05 32.03
N LEU A 917 16.29 18.25 31.17
CA LEU A 917 16.50 16.79 31.10
C LEU A 917 17.62 16.47 30.09
N LYS A 918 18.55 15.60 30.48
CA LYS A 918 19.66 15.15 29.61
C LYS A 918 19.57 13.70 29.19
N LYS A 919 19.08 12.83 30.07
CA LYS A 919 19.02 11.39 29.76
C LYS A 919 17.84 10.79 30.50
N ILE A 920 17.07 9.97 29.80
CA ILE A 920 16.07 9.10 30.40
C ILE A 920 16.42 7.67 29.99
N THR A 921 16.50 6.77 30.95
CA THR A 921 16.75 5.35 30.68
C THR A 921 15.72 4.54 31.43
N VAL A 922 15.00 3.71 30.69
CA VAL A 922 14.03 2.78 31.24
C VAL A 922 14.62 1.39 31.14
N PHE A 923 14.71 0.68 32.26
CA PHE A 923 15.36 -0.62 32.31
C PHE A 923 14.67 -1.53 33.33
N LYS A 924 14.90 -2.82 33.20
CA LYS A 924 14.50 -3.83 34.19
C LYS A 924 15.68 -4.12 35.11
N GLU A 925 15.43 -4.10 36.42
CA GLU A 925 16.41 -4.50 37.45
C GLU A 925 16.75 -5.99 37.40
#